data_AF-A0A6P1NJI7-F1
#
_entry.id   AF-A0A6P1NJI7-F1
#
_cell.length_a   1.000
_cell.length_b   1.000
_cell.length_c   1.000
_cell.angle_alpha   90.00
_cell.angle_beta   90.00
_cell.angle_gamma   90.00
#
_symmetry.space_group_name_H-M   'P 1'
#
loop_
_entity.id
_entity.type
_entity.pdbx_description
1 polymer ?
#
loop_
_entity_poly.entity_id
_entity_poly.type
_entity_poly.pdbx_seq_one_letter_code
_entity_poly.pdbx_strand_id
1 'polypeptide(L)'
;MSGNSFNLSENSDVKIESSSVMKDIKKGNIIYKYLLDQANQARDNKDYATASFLFDEIISVDQDNYALLLQSGHMHKENRQFANAEARYLKCLDLKPSDPEIYIQLGHFYKTIGRYIEAKKYYEQATQRRENWDDARNELNNIVHTIEYKRELAKELQRNGSELSKTLSDEELEDLDLFVSNGLIDPAFFPKTRDDIYIDHRDAFVFVRNGLDRVTKWGRGQTVQGVDAIRGYIVSDKPYFSIEIYVDSELVFRGPLTVAPQRREKSNPHIKKYAYNAWIDFSKFKRGWHDIIIKAMGIKGEANEGVDWRRERIIVADPLPVRLHADCDGIIDNIDYGSSLSLVEQINKRSSIVHKASSKSFTGPINNIAVLRADQLGDMTASVPALKQLRQLCPDAHITGLISPASEVLARSLNVFDEIVILNFPDDPLRRQRVMDMDDQKSLIRDLERRNFDVAIDFSVAGNSYKLLHHMNAPITLGFGREGYKTLDLIVETHDPKAGNDIMRHSARTRSLVDALALWLDSGAKTVRRDDLTKTMLAPYGIEENEKFIVLHSGARVKFTRWPWFVDLATKIVNQLGLKVVFLSDDDNELDTLDRTLLEEKKIIYLPRKVPFDHFDAFLSFCSAFVGNDSGPKHLAGLRGTQVISIHSARTDWREWGQEQAGIIMSRKVPCAGCSLNYDPEECCHDAVCVKNISVDEVFSELSKLIS
;
A
#
# COMPACT_ATOMS: atom_id res chain seq x y z
N MET A 1 34.21 26.51 9.22
CA MET A 1 35.28 27.53 9.04
C MET A 1 36.15 27.55 10.29
N SER A 2 37.43 27.91 10.12
CA SER A 2 38.55 28.01 11.09
C SER A 2 39.01 26.71 11.77
N GLY A 3 40.13 26.18 11.27
CA GLY A 3 40.96 25.20 11.96
C GLY A 3 41.93 25.87 12.94
N ASN A 4 42.46 25.09 13.88
CA ASN A 4 43.61 25.45 14.68
C ASN A 4 44.47 24.20 14.93
N SER A 5 45.66 24.22 14.34
CA SER A 5 46.75 23.28 14.55
C SER A 5 47.51 23.64 15.83
N PHE A 6 47.82 22.67 16.70
CA PHE A 6 48.81 22.84 17.77
C PHE A 6 49.95 21.84 17.60
N ASN A 7 51.16 22.40 17.55
CA ASN A 7 52.45 21.77 17.38
C ASN A 7 53.17 21.81 18.74
N LEU A 8 53.80 20.71 19.17
CA LEU A 8 54.77 20.73 20.28
C LEU A 8 55.95 19.81 19.93
N SER A 9 57.12 20.43 19.83
CA SER A 9 58.45 19.87 19.62
C SER A 9 59.15 19.59 20.96
N GLU A 10 59.93 18.50 21.01
CA GLU A 10 61.29 18.30 21.60
C GLU A 10 61.61 18.86 23.02
N ASN A 11 62.37 18.23 23.93
CA ASN A 11 63.29 17.09 23.96
C ASN A 11 63.68 16.85 25.43
N SER A 12 63.99 15.61 25.84
CA SER A 12 65.12 15.33 26.75
C SER A 12 65.49 13.84 26.76
N ASP A 13 66.73 13.58 26.35
CA ASP A 13 67.40 12.29 26.20
C ASP A 13 67.63 11.50 27.51
N VAL A 14 67.48 10.17 27.44
CA VAL A 14 68.30 9.21 28.19
C VAL A 14 68.64 8.02 27.28
N LYS A 15 69.93 7.81 27.01
CA LYS A 15 70.48 6.70 26.20
C LYS A 15 70.79 5.48 27.07
N ILE A 16 70.39 4.28 26.63
CA ILE A 16 71.09 3.01 26.92
C ILE A 16 71.06 2.13 25.66
N GLU A 17 72.22 1.54 25.33
CA GLU A 17 72.51 0.76 24.11
C GLU A 17 72.02 -0.70 24.16
N SER A 18 71.60 -1.24 22.99
CA SER A 18 72.02 -2.54 22.39
C SER A 18 70.93 -3.14 21.46
N SER A 19 71.37 -3.85 20.42
CA SER A 19 70.89 -3.70 19.04
C SER A 19 70.13 -4.90 18.43
N SER A 20 69.20 -5.53 19.14
CA SER A 20 68.29 -6.54 18.53
C SER A 20 66.79 -6.32 18.79
N VAL A 21 66.41 -5.50 19.77
CA VAL A 21 65.01 -5.20 20.11
C VAL A 21 64.41 -4.10 19.19
N MET A 22 65.24 -3.30 18.51
CA MET A 22 64.76 -2.21 17.64
C MET A 22 64.20 -2.66 16.27
N LYS A 23 64.42 -3.90 15.81
CA LYS A 23 63.95 -4.33 14.48
C LYS A 23 62.50 -4.79 14.45
N ASP A 24 62.03 -5.48 15.49
CA ASP A 24 60.63 -5.93 15.59
C ASP A 24 59.69 -4.80 16.02
N ILE A 25 60.15 -3.88 16.89
CA ILE A 25 59.43 -2.64 17.21
C ILE A 25 59.33 -1.74 15.98
N LYS A 26 60.35 -1.66 15.12
CA LYS A 26 60.27 -0.86 13.87
C LYS A 26 59.34 -1.46 12.83
N LYS A 27 59.28 -2.78 12.65
CA LYS A 27 58.35 -3.42 11.69
C LYS A 27 56.90 -3.32 12.14
N GLY A 28 56.60 -3.57 13.42
CA GLY A 28 55.27 -3.37 13.99
C GLY A 28 54.82 -1.91 13.91
N ASN A 29 55.72 -0.96 14.16
CA ASN A 29 55.44 0.47 14.12
C ASN A 29 55.30 1.03 12.69
N ILE A 30 55.99 0.46 11.68
CA ILE A 30 55.80 0.82 10.26
C ILE A 30 54.43 0.33 9.75
N ILE A 31 54.04 -0.91 10.04
CA ILE A 31 52.74 -1.47 9.62
C ILE A 31 51.60 -0.74 10.35
N TYR A 32 51.75 -0.50 11.65
CA TYR A 32 50.79 0.28 12.43
C TYR A 32 50.59 1.69 11.87
N LYS A 33 51.68 2.40 11.58
CA LYS A 33 51.62 3.74 10.98
C LYS A 33 50.95 3.73 9.60
N TYR A 34 51.29 2.75 8.77
CA TYR A 34 50.67 2.58 7.45
C TYR A 34 49.16 2.33 7.53
N LEU A 35 48.72 1.41 8.42
CA LEU A 35 47.29 1.14 8.62
C LEU A 35 46.55 2.37 9.15
N LEU A 36 47.16 3.11 10.08
CA LEU A 36 46.56 4.34 10.61
C LEU A 36 46.42 5.43 9.54
N ASP A 37 47.43 5.61 8.68
CA ASP A 37 47.37 6.55 7.57
C ASP A 37 46.26 6.17 6.57
N GLN A 38 46.11 4.87 6.26
CA GLN A 38 45.01 4.36 5.42
C GLN A 38 43.62 4.54 6.06
N ALA A 39 43.50 4.28 7.37
CA ALA A 39 42.25 4.47 8.09
C ALA A 39 41.81 5.95 8.10
N ASN A 40 42.76 6.85 8.33
CA ASN A 40 42.51 8.29 8.26
C ASN A 40 42.13 8.74 6.85
N GLN A 41 42.81 8.24 5.81
CA GLN A 41 42.48 8.56 4.42
C GLN A 41 41.07 8.08 4.04
N ALA A 42 40.69 6.85 4.45
CA ALA A 42 39.35 6.32 4.23
C ALA A 42 38.27 7.18 4.94
N ARG A 43 38.52 7.58 6.19
CA ARG A 43 37.65 8.51 6.92
C ARG A 43 37.48 9.83 6.17
N ASP A 44 38.58 10.44 5.75
CA ASP A 44 38.56 11.77 5.12
C ASP A 44 37.86 11.73 3.74
N ASN A 45 37.90 10.58 3.06
CA ASN A 45 37.13 10.28 1.84
C ASN A 45 35.66 9.90 2.09
N LYS A 46 35.20 9.86 3.35
CA LYS A 46 33.87 9.39 3.78
C LYS A 46 33.57 7.93 3.44
N ASP A 47 34.60 7.11 3.22
CA ASP A 47 34.48 5.66 3.14
C ASP A 47 34.49 5.07 4.57
N TYR A 48 33.37 5.26 5.26
CA TYR A 48 33.22 4.89 6.67
C TYR A 48 33.31 3.38 6.90
N ALA A 49 32.95 2.56 5.90
CA ALA A 49 33.04 1.11 6.00
C ALA A 49 34.48 0.64 6.06
N THR A 50 35.31 1.07 5.11
CA THR A 50 36.74 0.77 5.08
C THR A 50 37.44 1.39 6.30
N ALA A 51 37.09 2.63 6.68
CA ALA A 51 37.66 3.27 7.85
C ALA A 51 37.36 2.50 9.15
N SER A 52 36.11 2.09 9.39
CA SER A 52 35.74 1.33 10.60
C SER A 52 36.49 0.00 10.71
N PHE A 53 36.66 -0.71 9.58
CA PHE A 53 37.40 -1.96 9.55
C PHE A 53 38.88 -1.75 9.90
N LEU A 54 39.54 -0.79 9.25
CA LEU A 54 40.96 -0.51 9.49
C LEU A 54 41.23 -0.04 10.92
N PHE A 55 40.35 0.79 11.51
CA PHE A 55 40.50 1.16 12.92
C PHE A 55 40.35 -0.03 13.87
N ASP A 56 39.43 -0.97 13.61
CA ASP A 56 39.26 -2.17 14.42
C ASP A 56 40.48 -3.11 14.33
N GLU A 57 41.08 -3.25 13.14
CA GLU A 57 42.33 -4.00 12.97
C GLU A 57 43.47 -3.39 13.79
N ILE A 58 43.57 -2.07 13.86
CA ILE A 58 44.59 -1.36 14.65
C ILE A 58 44.31 -1.55 16.16
N ILE A 59 43.06 -1.44 16.60
CA ILE A 59 42.64 -1.65 18.00
C ILE A 59 42.92 -3.08 18.47
N SER A 60 42.92 -4.07 17.57
CA SER A 60 43.23 -5.46 17.95
C SER A 60 44.63 -5.61 18.57
N VAL A 61 45.57 -4.73 18.20
CA VAL A 61 46.96 -4.70 18.67
C VAL A 61 47.15 -3.75 19.86
N ASP A 62 46.40 -2.64 19.91
CA ASP A 62 46.43 -1.64 21.00
C ASP A 62 45.02 -1.40 21.55
N GLN A 63 44.57 -2.34 22.37
CA GLN A 63 43.16 -2.47 22.76
C GLN A 63 42.65 -1.33 23.63
N ASP A 64 43.53 -0.61 24.33
CA ASP A 64 43.17 0.40 25.32
C ASP A 64 43.57 1.82 24.90
N ASN A 65 43.85 2.02 23.60
CA ASN A 65 44.13 3.32 23.04
C ASN A 65 42.85 4.16 22.90
N TYR A 66 42.65 5.09 23.83
CA TYR A 66 41.47 5.96 23.88
C TYR A 66 41.18 6.68 22.56
N ALA A 67 42.20 7.24 21.90
CA ALA A 67 42.01 8.03 20.69
C ALA A 67 41.54 7.17 19.50
N LEU A 68 42.09 5.96 19.37
CA LEU A 68 41.69 5.02 18.32
C LEU A 68 40.30 4.45 18.56
N LEU A 69 39.98 4.09 19.82
CA LEU A 69 38.65 3.62 20.19
C LEU A 69 37.57 4.66 19.86
N LEU A 70 37.84 5.94 20.16
CA LEU A 70 36.91 7.03 19.87
C LEU A 70 36.72 7.22 18.35
N GLN A 71 37.80 7.20 17.56
CA GLN A 71 37.71 7.27 16.10
C GLN A 71 36.98 6.07 15.49
N SER A 72 37.23 4.85 15.98
CA SER A 72 36.48 3.64 15.59
C SER A 72 34.99 3.80 15.90
N GLY A 73 34.63 4.28 17.09
CA GLY A 73 33.24 4.58 17.46
C GLY A 73 32.56 5.55 16.49
N HIS A 74 33.26 6.64 16.12
CA HIS A 74 32.74 7.58 15.11
C HIS A 74 32.55 6.93 13.74
N MET A 75 33.50 6.11 13.28
CA MET A 75 33.39 5.46 11.97
C MET A 75 32.26 4.43 11.95
N HIS A 76 32.11 3.64 13.01
CA HIS A 76 30.98 2.72 13.15
C HIS A 76 29.64 3.45 13.18
N LYS A 77 29.57 4.62 13.84
CA LYS A 77 28.36 5.46 13.85
C LYS A 77 28.00 5.94 12.44
N GLU A 78 28.95 6.50 11.70
CA GLU A 78 28.72 6.99 10.32
C GLU A 78 28.44 5.82 9.34
N ASN A 79 29.04 4.65 9.58
CA ASN A 79 28.80 3.39 8.86
C ASN A 79 27.50 2.66 9.31
N ARG A 80 26.71 3.25 10.22
CA ARG A 80 25.45 2.69 10.74
C ARG A 80 25.59 1.34 11.48
N GLN A 81 26.80 0.99 11.91
CA GLN A 81 27.09 -0.16 12.77
C GLN A 81 26.97 0.21 14.24
N PHE A 82 25.75 0.59 14.66
CA PHE A 82 25.53 1.24 15.94
C PHE A 82 25.91 0.39 17.17
N ALA A 83 25.71 -0.93 17.12
CA ALA A 83 26.11 -1.82 18.23
C ALA A 83 27.63 -1.80 18.45
N ASN A 84 28.40 -1.79 17.37
CA ASN A 84 29.86 -1.65 17.43
C ASN A 84 30.25 -0.26 17.95
N ALA A 85 29.61 0.79 17.45
CA ALA A 85 29.84 2.16 17.91
C ALA A 85 29.58 2.33 19.42
N GLU A 86 28.45 1.84 19.92
CA GLU A 86 28.07 1.85 21.34
C GLU A 86 29.13 1.15 22.19
N ALA A 87 29.55 -0.06 21.80
CA ALA A 87 30.59 -0.81 22.50
C ALA A 87 31.93 -0.04 22.55
N ARG A 88 32.32 0.66 21.48
CA ARG A 88 33.55 1.48 21.46
C ARG A 88 33.45 2.69 22.39
N TYR A 89 32.33 3.43 22.36
CA TYR A 89 32.15 4.58 23.24
C TYR A 89 32.08 4.20 24.72
N LEU A 90 31.41 3.09 25.06
CA LEU A 90 31.38 2.59 26.43
C LEU A 90 32.78 2.14 26.90
N LYS A 91 33.59 1.54 26.03
CA LYS A 91 34.99 1.24 26.37
C LYS A 91 35.82 2.50 26.60
N CYS A 92 35.63 3.57 25.80
CA CYS A 92 36.25 4.86 26.05
C CYS A 92 35.86 5.44 27.43
N LEU A 93 34.59 5.28 27.81
CA LEU A 93 34.06 5.72 29.10
C LEU A 93 34.71 4.95 30.27
N ASP A 94 34.90 3.64 30.13
CA ASP A 94 35.59 2.81 31.13
C ASP A 94 37.05 3.22 31.33
N LEU A 95 37.75 3.58 30.25
CA LEU A 95 39.16 4.01 30.30
C LEU A 95 39.34 5.39 30.92
N LYS A 96 38.40 6.33 30.68
CA LYS A 96 38.46 7.70 31.21
C LYS A 96 37.10 8.15 31.77
N PRO A 97 36.68 7.67 32.95
CA PRO A 97 35.36 7.98 33.52
C PRO A 97 35.17 9.45 33.89
N SER A 98 36.25 10.21 34.09
CA SER A 98 36.23 11.62 34.45
C SER A 98 36.27 12.57 33.24
N ASP A 99 36.48 12.07 32.02
CA ASP A 99 36.56 12.90 30.83
C ASP A 99 35.15 13.39 30.43
N PRO A 100 34.84 14.69 30.50
CA PRO A 100 33.52 15.20 30.12
C PRO A 100 33.22 15.01 28.62
N GLU A 101 34.25 14.90 27.76
CA GLU A 101 34.11 14.76 26.30
C GLU A 101 33.42 13.45 25.90
N ILE A 102 33.70 12.32 26.58
CA ILE A 102 33.04 11.06 26.21
C ILE A 102 31.53 11.09 26.49
N TYR A 103 31.08 11.82 27.51
CA TYR A 103 29.66 11.94 27.84
C TYR A 103 28.91 12.76 26.78
N ILE A 104 29.48 13.86 26.27
CA ILE A 104 28.82 14.61 25.18
C ILE A 104 28.78 13.77 23.88
N GLN A 105 29.83 13.00 23.59
CA GLN A 105 29.87 12.12 22.42
C GLN A 105 28.86 10.97 22.53
N LEU A 106 28.69 10.38 23.72
CA LEU A 106 27.62 9.41 23.99
C LEU A 106 26.23 10.06 23.87
N GLY A 107 26.04 11.28 24.37
CA GLY A 107 24.81 12.05 24.17
C GLY A 107 24.48 12.25 22.68
N HIS A 108 25.46 12.66 21.88
CA HIS A 108 25.32 12.79 20.43
C HIS A 108 25.01 11.46 19.75
N PHE A 109 25.67 10.38 20.17
CA PHE A 109 25.45 9.04 19.65
C PHE A 109 24.03 8.55 19.92
N TYR A 110 23.57 8.60 21.18
CA TYR A 110 22.23 8.17 21.58
C TYR A 110 21.13 9.01 20.92
N LYS A 111 21.33 10.33 20.82
CA LYS A 111 20.45 11.22 20.04
C LYS A 111 20.39 10.81 18.56
N THR A 112 21.53 10.43 17.97
CA THR A 112 21.61 10.00 16.56
C THR A 112 20.86 8.69 16.31
N ILE A 113 20.90 7.74 17.25
CA ILE A 113 20.20 6.45 17.12
C ILE A 113 18.74 6.49 17.58
N GLY A 114 18.29 7.63 18.12
CA GLY A 114 16.91 7.89 18.54
C GLY A 114 16.58 7.40 19.95
N ARG A 115 17.58 7.27 20.83
CA ARG A 115 17.43 6.97 22.27
C ARG A 115 17.65 8.26 23.07
N TYR A 116 16.61 9.06 23.17
CA TYR A 116 16.64 10.43 23.69
C TYR A 116 16.71 10.46 25.23
N ILE A 117 16.13 9.49 25.94
CA ILE A 117 16.25 9.36 27.40
C ILE A 117 17.71 9.11 27.78
N GLU A 118 18.39 8.17 27.12
CA GLU A 118 19.81 7.91 27.32
C GLU A 118 20.66 9.13 26.92
N ALA A 119 20.34 9.77 25.79
CA ALA A 119 21.03 10.98 25.38
C ALA A 119 20.95 12.09 26.43
N LYS A 120 19.75 12.37 26.98
CA LYS A 120 19.54 13.32 28.09
C LYS A 120 20.41 12.97 29.29
N LYS A 121 20.41 11.70 29.72
CA LYS A 121 21.24 11.23 30.84
C LYS A 121 22.73 11.51 30.61
N TYR A 122 23.24 11.27 29.41
CA TYR A 122 24.65 11.54 29.11
C TYR A 122 24.97 13.05 28.99
N TYR A 123 24.06 13.87 28.47
CA TYR A 123 24.21 15.33 28.49
C TYR A 123 24.20 15.90 29.93
N GLU A 124 23.32 15.42 30.81
CA GLU A 124 23.31 15.78 32.23
C GLU A 124 24.66 15.43 32.88
N GLN A 125 25.16 14.23 32.65
CA GLN A 125 26.45 13.77 33.17
C GLN A 125 27.64 14.60 32.64
N ALA A 126 27.58 15.07 31.39
CA ALA A 126 28.57 15.98 30.82
C ALA A 126 28.58 17.34 31.54
N THR A 127 27.40 17.94 31.77
CA THR A 127 27.28 19.24 32.47
C THR A 127 27.72 19.19 33.94
N GLN A 128 27.55 18.06 34.62
CA GLN A 128 28.00 17.86 36.00
C GLN A 128 29.54 17.79 36.14
N ARG A 129 30.23 17.35 35.09
CA ARG A 129 31.70 17.15 35.11
C ARG A 129 32.48 18.38 34.67
N ARG A 130 31.87 19.24 33.86
CA ARG A 130 32.46 20.50 33.39
C ARG A 130 31.46 21.63 33.59
N GLU A 131 31.68 22.41 34.64
CA GLU A 131 30.94 23.65 34.87
C GLU A 131 31.15 24.64 33.71
N ASN A 132 30.08 25.38 33.35
CA ASN A 132 30.06 26.37 32.26
C ASN A 132 30.42 25.83 30.86
N TRP A 133 29.98 24.60 30.55
CA TRP A 133 30.08 24.08 29.18
C TRP A 133 28.80 24.36 28.38
N ASP A 134 28.83 25.46 27.61
CA ASP A 134 27.66 25.95 26.87
C ASP A 134 27.12 24.93 25.85
N ASP A 135 27.98 24.18 25.16
CA ASP A 135 27.56 23.19 24.17
C ASP A 135 26.71 22.08 24.80
N ALA A 136 27.18 21.47 25.90
CA ALA A 136 26.45 20.40 26.58
C ALA A 136 25.13 20.92 27.20
N ARG A 137 25.12 22.15 27.70
CA ARG A 137 23.92 22.78 28.27
C ARG A 137 22.88 23.10 27.20
N ASN A 138 23.32 23.59 26.04
CA ASN A 138 22.46 23.85 24.89
C ASN A 138 21.84 22.55 24.35
N GLU A 139 22.63 21.49 24.22
CA GLU A 139 22.12 20.17 23.79
C GLU A 139 21.12 19.57 24.79
N LEU A 140 21.38 19.71 26.10
CA LEU A 140 20.45 19.28 27.16
C LEU A 140 19.13 20.06 27.13
N ASN A 141 19.19 21.38 26.99
CA ASN A 141 17.98 22.21 26.88
C ASN A 141 17.21 21.89 25.59
N ASN A 142 17.91 21.67 24.48
CA ASN A 142 17.27 21.33 23.22
C ASN A 142 16.57 19.97 23.31
N ILE A 143 17.20 18.94 23.89
CA ILE A 143 16.65 17.58 23.86
C ILE A 143 15.34 17.45 24.65
N VAL A 144 15.22 18.12 25.80
CA VAL A 144 14.00 18.03 26.64
C VAL A 144 12.76 18.65 25.97
N HIS A 145 12.97 19.59 25.06
CA HIS A 145 11.90 20.21 24.27
C HIS A 145 11.62 19.49 22.94
N THR A 146 12.40 18.45 22.58
CA THR A 146 12.11 17.66 21.38
C THR A 146 10.86 16.80 21.55
N ILE A 147 10.09 16.67 20.47
CA ILE A 147 8.90 15.79 20.43
C ILE A 147 9.32 14.33 20.63
N GLU A 148 10.50 13.96 20.14
CA GLU A 148 11.01 12.60 20.21
C GLU A 148 11.35 12.17 21.65
N TYR A 149 11.97 13.04 22.45
CA TYR A 149 12.17 12.79 23.89
C TYR A 149 10.83 12.63 24.63
N LYS A 150 9.91 13.57 24.44
CA LYS A 150 8.57 13.51 25.06
C LYS A 150 7.83 12.22 24.70
N ARG A 151 7.95 11.75 23.46
CA ARG A 151 7.37 10.47 23.01
C ARG A 151 8.00 9.26 23.70
N GLU A 152 9.33 9.19 23.72
CA GLU A 152 10.03 8.08 24.36
C GLU A 152 9.67 8.00 25.84
N LEU A 153 9.62 9.16 26.50
CA LEU A 153 9.22 9.29 27.89
C LEU A 153 7.75 8.88 28.12
N ALA A 154 6.83 9.26 27.24
CA ALA A 154 5.44 8.83 27.29
C ALA A 154 5.28 7.31 27.16
N LYS A 155 6.03 6.66 26.25
CA LYS A 155 6.04 5.19 26.11
C LYS A 155 6.57 4.52 27.38
N GLU A 156 7.62 5.08 27.97
CA GLU A 156 8.25 4.52 29.17
C GLU A 156 7.37 4.72 30.41
N LEU A 157 6.64 5.83 30.51
CA LEU A 157 5.61 6.05 31.52
C LEU A 157 4.45 5.04 31.39
N GLN A 158 4.02 4.70 30.17
CA GLN A 158 3.00 3.67 29.98
C GLN A 158 3.48 2.27 30.42
N ARG A 159 4.79 1.99 30.28
CA ARG A 159 5.38 0.70 30.68
C ARG A 159 5.68 0.61 32.18
N ASN A 160 6.25 1.67 32.75
CA ASN A 160 6.92 1.69 34.08
C ASN A 160 6.37 2.79 35.03
N GLY A 161 5.12 3.23 34.80
CA GLY A 161 4.58 4.52 35.25
C GLY A 161 4.64 4.90 36.73
N SER A 162 4.78 3.97 37.69
CA SER A 162 4.82 4.31 39.12
C SER A 162 6.19 4.79 39.63
N GLU A 163 7.27 4.46 38.92
CA GLU A 163 8.64 4.71 39.36
C GLU A 163 9.25 5.90 38.59
N LEU A 164 8.99 5.95 37.28
CA LEU A 164 9.45 7.02 36.40
C LEU A 164 8.73 8.36 36.68
N SER A 165 7.44 8.34 37.01
CA SER A 165 6.67 9.56 37.36
C SER A 165 7.27 10.32 38.55
N LYS A 166 7.94 9.63 39.48
CA LYS A 166 8.61 10.25 40.64
C LYS A 166 9.90 11.00 40.30
N THR A 167 10.45 10.76 39.10
CA THR A 167 11.71 11.34 38.64
C THR A 167 11.52 12.50 37.66
N LEU A 168 10.27 12.76 37.25
CA LEU A 168 9.92 13.83 36.33
C LEU A 168 9.47 15.07 37.06
N SER A 169 9.70 16.23 36.46
CA SER A 169 9.15 17.50 36.93
C SER A 169 7.65 17.59 36.67
N ASP A 170 6.94 18.41 37.45
CA ASP A 170 5.51 18.67 37.23
C ASP A 170 5.24 19.26 35.83
N GLU A 171 6.15 20.08 35.31
CA GLU A 171 6.11 20.63 33.94
C GLU A 171 6.22 19.53 32.87
N GLU A 172 7.12 18.53 33.07
CA GLU A 172 7.20 17.37 32.19
C GLU A 172 5.93 16.52 32.27
N LEU A 173 5.33 16.34 33.44
CA LEU A 173 4.09 15.58 33.61
C LEU A 173 2.89 16.27 32.94
N GLU A 174 2.74 17.59 33.09
CA GLU A 174 1.70 18.37 32.41
C GLU A 174 1.88 18.37 30.89
N ASP A 175 3.12 18.53 30.40
CA ASP A 175 3.43 18.44 28.97
C ASP A 175 3.11 17.06 28.39
N LEU A 176 3.28 15.98 29.17
CA LEU A 176 3.03 14.59 28.76
C LEU A 176 1.56 14.20 28.82
N ASP A 177 0.74 14.87 29.64
CA ASP A 177 -0.69 14.58 29.76
C ASP A 177 -1.41 14.78 28.41
N LEU A 178 -0.99 15.77 27.62
CA LEU A 178 -1.43 15.98 26.23
C LEU A 178 -1.14 14.79 25.28
N PHE A 179 -0.08 14.00 25.55
CA PHE A 179 0.35 12.86 24.72
C PHE A 179 -0.21 11.51 25.21
N VAL A 180 -0.52 11.39 26.50
CA VAL A 180 -0.83 10.10 27.15
C VAL A 180 -2.32 9.94 27.43
N SER A 181 -3.03 10.97 27.90
CA SER A 181 -4.39 10.81 28.41
C SER A 181 -5.49 11.16 27.42
N ASN A 182 -5.24 12.07 26.47
CA ASN A 182 -6.33 12.63 25.66
C ASN A 182 -6.71 11.80 24.42
N GLY A 183 -5.92 10.82 23.98
CA GLY A 183 -6.24 9.93 22.85
C GLY A 183 -6.47 10.61 21.48
N LEU A 184 -6.49 11.94 21.41
CA LEU A 184 -6.76 12.77 20.24
C LEU A 184 -5.54 12.94 19.34
N ILE A 185 -4.33 12.65 19.85
CA ILE A 185 -3.09 12.64 19.08
C ILE A 185 -2.65 11.18 18.96
N ASP A 186 -2.79 10.59 17.78
CA ASP A 186 -2.35 9.22 17.53
C ASP A 186 -0.82 9.16 17.50
N PRO A 187 -0.18 8.41 18.43
CA PRO A 187 1.26 8.28 18.50
C PRO A 187 1.91 7.67 17.23
N ALA A 188 1.12 7.10 16.32
CA ALA A 188 1.60 6.60 15.03
C ALA A 188 2.05 7.71 14.06
N PHE A 189 1.57 8.95 14.22
CA PHE A 189 1.96 10.09 13.38
C PHE A 189 3.32 10.70 13.74
N PHE A 190 3.91 10.33 14.89
CA PHE A 190 5.24 10.81 15.26
C PHE A 190 6.36 10.05 14.54
N PRO A 191 7.47 10.73 14.17
CA PRO A 191 8.66 10.10 13.59
C PRO A 191 9.10 8.90 14.42
N LYS A 192 9.11 7.70 13.81
CA LYS A 192 9.51 6.45 14.48
C LYS A 192 11.03 6.39 14.58
N THR A 193 11.55 5.96 15.74
CA THR A 193 13.00 5.75 15.91
C THR A 193 13.46 4.56 15.07
N ARG A 194 14.77 4.34 14.93
CA ARG A 194 15.28 3.15 14.24
C ARG A 194 14.80 1.88 14.95
N ASP A 195 14.89 1.83 16.27
CA ASP A 195 14.45 0.68 17.07
C ASP A 195 12.93 0.45 16.99
N ASP A 196 12.12 1.48 16.70
CA ASP A 196 10.68 1.35 16.40
C ASP A 196 10.38 0.77 15.00
N ILE A 197 11.30 0.93 14.04
CA ILE A 197 11.11 0.58 12.63
C ILE A 197 11.72 -0.80 12.31
N TYR A 198 12.87 -1.09 12.91
CA TYR A 198 13.66 -2.29 12.64
C TYR A 198 13.28 -3.42 13.60
N ILE A 199 13.05 -4.61 13.05
CA ILE A 199 12.70 -5.81 13.81
C ILE A 199 13.61 -6.97 13.43
N ASP A 200 13.81 -7.91 14.35
CA ASP A 200 14.43 -9.19 14.04
C ASP A 200 13.38 -10.11 13.42
N HIS A 201 13.45 -10.30 12.11
CA HIS A 201 12.53 -11.19 11.43
C HIS A 201 12.87 -12.65 11.77
N ARG A 202 11.83 -13.49 11.80
CA ARG A 202 11.95 -14.93 12.00
C ARG A 202 11.52 -15.64 10.73
N ASP A 203 11.90 -16.91 10.62
CA ASP A 203 11.39 -17.81 9.60
C ASP A 203 9.86 -17.73 9.56
N ALA A 204 9.29 -17.43 8.39
CA ALA A 204 7.86 -17.24 8.25
C ALA A 204 7.39 -17.60 6.84
N PHE A 205 6.30 -18.38 6.77
CA PHE A 205 5.57 -18.65 5.54
C PHE A 205 4.27 -17.82 5.49
N VAL A 206 4.22 -16.80 4.63
CA VAL A 206 3.11 -15.83 4.58
C VAL A 206 2.32 -15.96 3.28
N PHE A 207 1.01 -16.15 3.41
CA PHE A 207 0.06 -15.97 2.31
C PHE A 207 -0.39 -14.52 2.24
N VAL A 208 -0.19 -13.91 1.08
CA VAL A 208 -0.72 -12.58 0.77
C VAL A 208 -2.07 -12.73 0.06
N ARG A 209 -2.25 -13.80 -0.72
CA ARG A 209 -3.52 -14.15 -1.38
C ARG A 209 -3.61 -15.63 -1.65
N ASN A 210 -4.66 -16.29 -1.16
CA ASN A 210 -4.97 -17.70 -1.39
C ASN A 210 -6.47 -17.92 -1.70
N GLY A 211 -7.08 -16.91 -2.30
CA GLY A 211 -8.53 -16.78 -2.48
C GLY A 211 -9.05 -15.48 -1.84
N LEU A 212 -10.36 -15.31 -1.88
CA LEU A 212 -11.08 -14.26 -1.14
C LEU A 212 -11.97 -14.91 -0.08
N ASP A 213 -11.98 -14.38 1.16
CA ASP A 213 -12.90 -14.87 2.19
C ASP A 213 -14.34 -14.60 1.74
N ARG A 214 -15.11 -15.66 1.52
CA ARG A 214 -16.49 -15.57 1.02
C ARG A 214 -17.37 -16.60 1.70
N VAL A 215 -18.65 -16.23 1.84
CA VAL A 215 -19.72 -17.17 2.20
C VAL A 215 -20.26 -17.77 0.90
N THR A 216 -20.10 -19.09 0.75
CA THR A 216 -20.55 -19.87 -0.39
C THR A 216 -21.54 -20.95 0.06
N LYS A 217 -22.16 -21.68 -0.89
CA LYS A 217 -23.01 -22.84 -0.58
C LYS A 217 -22.26 -24.00 0.11
N TRP A 218 -20.93 -24.01 0.05
CA TRP A 218 -20.08 -25.02 0.72
C TRP A 218 -19.60 -24.59 2.11
N GLY A 219 -19.83 -23.34 2.50
CA GLY A 219 -19.36 -22.75 3.75
C GLY A 219 -18.65 -21.42 3.55
N ARG A 220 -18.12 -20.87 4.65
CA ARG A 220 -17.28 -19.65 4.66
C ARG A 220 -15.81 -20.03 4.57
N GLY A 221 -15.06 -19.40 3.68
CA GLY A 221 -13.61 -19.58 3.60
C GLY A 221 -12.99 -18.92 2.37
N GLN A 222 -11.67 -19.10 2.23
CA GLN A 222 -10.89 -18.59 1.10
C GLN A 222 -11.37 -19.27 -0.18
N THR A 223 -11.92 -18.48 -1.09
CA THR A 223 -12.58 -18.95 -2.31
C THR A 223 -11.78 -18.54 -3.54
N VAL A 224 -11.52 -19.51 -4.43
CA VAL A 224 -10.89 -19.31 -5.74
C VAL A 224 -11.87 -19.67 -6.86
N GLN A 225 -11.76 -19.00 -8.00
CA GLN A 225 -12.70 -19.15 -9.12
C GLN A 225 -12.00 -18.98 -10.48
N GLY A 226 -12.21 -19.93 -11.40
CA GLY A 226 -11.60 -19.86 -12.74
C GLY A 226 -10.07 -19.86 -12.67
N VAL A 227 -9.42 -18.97 -13.43
CA VAL A 227 -7.97 -18.73 -13.28
C VAL A 227 -7.75 -17.70 -12.18
N ASP A 228 -7.03 -18.07 -11.13
CA ASP A 228 -6.75 -17.19 -9.98
C ASP A 228 -5.27 -17.22 -9.60
N ALA A 229 -4.87 -16.28 -8.74
CA ALA A 229 -3.50 -16.15 -8.26
C ALA A 229 -3.35 -16.62 -6.80
N ILE A 230 -2.39 -17.51 -6.55
CA ILE A 230 -1.90 -17.84 -5.22
C ILE A 230 -0.57 -17.11 -5.00
N ARG A 231 -0.52 -16.22 -4.02
CA ARG A 231 0.59 -15.29 -3.77
C ARG A 231 1.03 -15.33 -2.34
N GLY A 232 2.34 -15.25 -2.15
CA GLY A 232 2.93 -15.21 -0.82
C GLY A 232 4.43 -15.04 -0.88
N TYR A 233 5.05 -15.18 0.29
CA TYR A 233 6.50 -15.16 0.42
C TYR A 233 6.95 -16.00 1.61
N ILE A 234 8.20 -16.45 1.55
CA ILE A 234 8.92 -17.04 2.67
C ILE A 234 9.96 -16.03 3.16
N VAL A 235 10.04 -15.79 4.46
CA VAL A 235 11.15 -15.09 5.09
C VAL A 235 12.06 -16.14 5.71
N SER A 236 13.34 -16.13 5.38
CA SER A 236 14.30 -17.13 5.84
C SER A 236 15.74 -16.69 5.57
N ASP A 237 16.68 -17.09 6.42
CA ASP A 237 18.12 -16.99 6.15
C ASP A 237 18.66 -18.18 5.32
N LYS A 238 17.90 -19.27 5.25
CA LYS A 238 18.15 -20.42 4.38
C LYS A 238 17.73 -20.11 2.94
N PRO A 239 18.50 -20.58 1.95
CA PRO A 239 18.19 -20.38 0.55
C PRO A 239 17.06 -21.28 0.04
N TYR A 240 16.04 -20.66 -0.55
CA TYR A 240 14.99 -21.31 -1.34
C TYR A 240 15.06 -20.89 -2.81
N PHE A 241 14.69 -21.79 -3.71
CA PHE A 241 14.82 -21.59 -5.16
C PHE A 241 13.51 -21.73 -5.94
N SER A 242 12.63 -22.61 -5.49
CA SER A 242 11.36 -22.86 -6.19
C SER A 242 10.22 -23.14 -5.21
N ILE A 243 9.01 -22.99 -5.71
CA ILE A 243 7.77 -23.31 -5.01
C ILE A 243 7.01 -24.38 -5.79
N GLU A 244 6.40 -25.31 -5.07
CA GLU A 244 5.51 -26.35 -5.56
C GLU A 244 4.15 -26.18 -4.87
N ILE A 245 3.07 -26.20 -5.65
CA ILE A 245 1.69 -26.08 -5.14
C ILE A 245 0.92 -27.32 -5.55
N TYR A 246 0.28 -27.93 -4.57
CA TYR A 246 -0.53 -29.12 -4.73
C TYR A 246 -1.97 -28.84 -4.34
N VAL A 247 -2.93 -29.37 -5.09
CA VAL A 247 -4.36 -29.36 -4.76
C VAL A 247 -4.83 -30.81 -4.70
N ASP A 248 -5.37 -31.24 -3.56
CA ASP A 248 -5.74 -32.64 -3.29
C ASP A 248 -4.64 -33.66 -3.68
N SER A 249 -3.39 -33.32 -3.38
CA SER A 249 -2.17 -34.10 -3.71
C SER A 249 -1.74 -34.13 -5.18
N GLU A 250 -2.45 -33.45 -6.08
CA GLU A 250 -2.01 -33.23 -7.47
C GLU A 250 -1.10 -32.00 -7.54
N LEU A 251 0.08 -32.11 -8.17
CA LEU A 251 0.97 -30.96 -8.40
C LEU A 251 0.38 -30.06 -9.50
N VAL A 252 -0.06 -28.86 -9.14
CA VAL A 252 -0.74 -27.93 -10.06
C VAL A 252 0.15 -26.80 -10.55
N PHE A 253 1.21 -26.49 -9.80
CA PHE A 253 2.14 -25.42 -10.15
C PHE A 253 3.53 -25.73 -9.60
N ARG A 254 4.55 -25.44 -10.43
CA ARG A 254 5.95 -25.38 -10.03
C ARG A 254 6.60 -24.16 -10.68
N GLY A 255 7.28 -23.34 -9.89
CA GLY A 255 7.90 -22.13 -10.40
C GLY A 255 9.06 -21.63 -9.55
N PRO A 256 9.91 -20.73 -10.08
CA PRO A 256 10.99 -20.13 -9.32
C PRO A 256 10.47 -19.17 -8.24
N LEU A 257 11.24 -19.01 -7.16
CA LEU A 257 11.04 -17.96 -6.18
C LEU A 257 11.82 -16.70 -6.59
N THR A 258 11.23 -15.52 -6.39
CA THR A 258 11.89 -14.23 -6.60
C THR A 258 12.44 -13.73 -5.27
N VAL A 259 13.72 -13.38 -5.22
CA VAL A 259 14.30 -12.75 -4.02
C VAL A 259 13.88 -11.28 -3.99
N ALA A 260 13.14 -10.90 -2.95
CA ALA A 260 12.73 -9.53 -2.68
C ALA A 260 13.54 -8.93 -1.51
N PRO A 261 13.67 -7.60 -1.42
CA PRO A 261 14.36 -6.94 -0.31
C PRO A 261 13.68 -7.21 1.04
N GLN A 262 14.41 -7.76 2.02
CA GLN A 262 13.95 -7.82 3.41
C GLN A 262 14.37 -6.55 4.14
N ARG A 263 13.60 -5.47 3.93
CA ARG A 263 13.87 -4.17 4.56
C ARG A 263 13.65 -4.25 6.08
N ARG A 264 14.33 -3.36 6.81
CA ARG A 264 14.13 -3.15 8.26
C ARG A 264 14.50 -4.36 9.13
N GLU A 265 15.34 -5.27 8.63
CA GLU A 265 15.95 -6.30 9.45
C GLU A 265 16.97 -5.69 10.41
N LYS A 266 16.84 -6.02 11.70
CA LYS A 266 17.64 -5.42 12.76
C LYS A 266 19.02 -6.07 12.92
N SER A 267 19.11 -7.40 12.90
CA SER A 267 20.34 -8.09 13.33
C SER A 267 20.89 -9.14 12.35
N ASN A 268 20.06 -9.81 11.53
CA ASN A 268 20.52 -10.90 10.66
C ASN A 268 20.66 -10.48 9.18
N PRO A 269 21.87 -10.18 8.67
CA PRO A 269 22.05 -9.73 7.28
C PRO A 269 21.77 -10.82 6.23
N HIS A 270 21.64 -12.08 6.63
CA HIS A 270 21.38 -13.20 5.72
C HIS A 270 19.91 -13.46 5.49
N ILE A 271 19.03 -12.87 6.28
CA ILE A 271 17.59 -13.05 6.12
C ILE A 271 17.12 -12.45 4.79
N LYS A 272 16.35 -13.23 4.04
CA LYS A 272 15.84 -12.86 2.72
C LYS A 272 14.36 -13.14 2.64
N LYS A 273 13.70 -12.41 1.75
CA LYS A 273 12.32 -12.61 1.36
C LYS A 273 12.26 -13.33 0.01
N TYR A 274 11.59 -14.47 -0.06
CA TYR A 274 11.42 -15.28 -1.25
C TYR A 274 9.95 -15.26 -1.67
N ALA A 275 9.61 -14.42 -2.64
CA ALA A 275 8.24 -14.21 -3.11
C ALA A 275 7.85 -15.16 -4.25
N TYR A 276 6.55 -15.48 -4.35
CA TYR A 276 5.96 -16.18 -5.47
C TYR A 276 4.57 -15.62 -5.83
N ASN A 277 4.19 -15.81 -7.10
CA ASN A 277 2.87 -15.46 -7.62
C ASN A 277 2.45 -16.50 -8.67
N ALA A 278 1.73 -17.53 -8.23
CA ALA A 278 1.32 -18.65 -9.07
C ALA A 278 -0.05 -18.37 -9.68
N TRP A 279 -0.15 -18.37 -11.02
CA TRP A 279 -1.42 -18.31 -11.74
C TRP A 279 -1.88 -19.73 -12.05
N ILE A 280 -3.02 -20.13 -11.50
CA ILE A 280 -3.53 -21.51 -11.54
C ILE A 280 -4.95 -21.49 -12.10
N ASP A 281 -5.23 -22.42 -13.01
CA ASP A 281 -6.59 -22.64 -13.51
C ASP A 281 -7.35 -23.62 -12.60
N PHE A 282 -8.14 -23.07 -11.68
CA PHE A 282 -8.97 -23.83 -10.76
C PHE A 282 -10.25 -24.38 -11.41
N SER A 283 -10.57 -24.01 -12.66
CA SER A 283 -11.76 -24.50 -13.35
C SER A 283 -11.75 -26.03 -13.54
N LYS A 284 -10.55 -26.62 -13.57
CA LYS A 284 -10.27 -28.05 -13.74
C LYS A 284 -10.61 -28.91 -12.51
N PHE A 285 -10.79 -28.31 -11.33
CA PHE A 285 -11.12 -29.02 -10.11
C PHE A 285 -12.62 -29.12 -9.92
N LYS A 286 -13.05 -30.12 -9.12
CA LYS A 286 -14.44 -30.20 -8.65
C LYS A 286 -14.77 -28.95 -7.83
N ARG A 287 -16.06 -28.67 -7.67
CA ARG A 287 -16.51 -27.54 -6.84
C ARG A 287 -16.66 -27.98 -5.40
N GLY A 288 -16.22 -27.16 -4.45
CA GLY A 288 -16.28 -27.45 -3.02
C GLY A 288 -14.96 -27.23 -2.31
N TRP A 289 -14.79 -27.90 -1.17
CA TRP A 289 -13.58 -27.79 -0.35
C TRP A 289 -12.44 -28.64 -0.90
N HIS A 290 -11.26 -28.05 -1.00
CA HIS A 290 -10.03 -28.69 -1.42
C HIS A 290 -8.90 -28.42 -0.41
N ASP A 291 -8.00 -29.37 -0.27
CA ASP A 291 -6.74 -29.17 0.45
C ASP A 291 -5.71 -28.58 -0.51
N ILE A 292 -5.06 -27.49 -0.11
CA ILE A 292 -3.93 -26.91 -0.84
C ILE A 292 -2.67 -27.03 0.01
N ILE A 293 -1.59 -27.57 -0.58
CA ILE A 293 -0.28 -27.68 0.06
C ILE A 293 0.71 -26.88 -0.77
N ILE A 294 1.43 -25.98 -0.12
CA ILE A 294 2.40 -25.09 -0.77
C ILE A 294 3.75 -25.34 -0.12
N LYS A 295 4.75 -25.68 -0.93
CA LYS A 295 6.07 -26.12 -0.47
C LYS A 295 7.19 -25.36 -1.15
N ALA A 296 8.08 -24.79 -0.37
CA ALA A 296 9.30 -24.14 -0.80
C ALA A 296 10.47 -25.14 -0.82
N MET A 297 11.24 -25.12 -1.90
CA MET A 297 12.33 -26.06 -2.15
C MET A 297 13.69 -25.37 -2.03
N GLY A 298 14.53 -25.82 -1.11
CA GLY A 298 15.89 -25.31 -0.82
C GLY A 298 17.00 -26.36 -0.96
N ILE A 299 18.23 -26.06 -0.49
CA ILE A 299 19.44 -26.88 -0.74
C ILE A 299 19.42 -28.27 -0.06
N LYS A 300 18.75 -28.41 1.08
CA LYS A 300 18.47 -29.66 1.82
C LYS A 300 17.88 -29.24 3.18
N GLY A 301 16.73 -29.78 3.57
CA GLY A 301 16.11 -29.47 4.85
C GLY A 301 15.00 -30.48 5.17
N GLU A 302 14.80 -30.75 6.45
CA GLU A 302 13.62 -31.46 6.94
C GLU A 302 12.36 -30.66 6.62
N ALA A 303 11.27 -31.35 6.28
CA ALA A 303 10.03 -30.72 5.86
C ALA A 303 9.24 -30.19 7.07
N ASN A 304 9.42 -28.93 7.46
CA ASN A 304 8.76 -28.33 8.62
C ASN A 304 7.55 -27.49 8.20
N GLU A 305 6.38 -27.87 8.72
CA GLU A 305 5.14 -27.12 8.47
C GLU A 305 5.21 -25.73 9.12
N GLY A 306 4.78 -24.70 8.38
CA GLY A 306 4.85 -23.29 8.79
C GLY A 306 6.19 -22.60 8.47
N VAL A 307 7.22 -23.35 8.09
CA VAL A 307 8.55 -22.82 7.73
C VAL A 307 8.81 -22.97 6.24
N ASP A 308 8.90 -24.22 5.76
CA ASP A 308 9.19 -24.55 4.36
C ASP A 308 7.99 -25.07 3.60
N TRP A 309 6.92 -25.49 4.28
CA TRP A 309 5.65 -25.78 3.63
C TRP A 309 4.45 -25.43 4.50
N ARG A 310 3.27 -25.30 3.89
CA ARG A 310 2.03 -25.00 4.62
C ARG A 310 0.84 -25.65 3.94
N ARG A 311 -0.11 -26.14 4.73
CA ARG A 311 -1.42 -26.63 4.27
C ARG A 311 -2.51 -25.64 4.62
N GLU A 312 -3.43 -25.42 3.69
CA GLU A 312 -4.65 -24.65 3.89
C GLU A 312 -5.84 -25.37 3.26
N ARG A 313 -7.04 -24.91 3.58
CA ARG A 313 -8.26 -25.32 2.86
C ARG A 313 -8.82 -24.14 2.08
N ILE A 314 -9.16 -24.41 0.82
CA ILE A 314 -9.79 -23.44 -0.07
C ILE A 314 -11.10 -23.99 -0.61
N ILE A 315 -11.99 -23.09 -1.01
CA ILE A 315 -13.23 -23.41 -1.72
C ILE A 315 -13.01 -23.12 -3.21
N VAL A 316 -13.13 -24.13 -4.05
CA VAL A 316 -13.23 -23.93 -5.50
C VAL A 316 -14.69 -23.69 -5.84
N ALA A 317 -15.03 -22.45 -6.19
CA ALA A 317 -16.39 -22.06 -6.56
C ALA A 317 -16.55 -21.94 -8.08
N ASP A 318 -17.80 -21.81 -8.53
CA ASP A 318 -18.10 -21.60 -9.93
C ASP A 318 -17.51 -20.26 -10.42
N PRO A 319 -17.00 -20.19 -11.66
CA PRO A 319 -16.55 -18.93 -12.24
C PRO A 319 -17.66 -17.88 -12.19
N LEU A 320 -17.28 -16.63 -11.94
CA LEU A 320 -18.24 -15.54 -11.94
C LEU A 320 -18.81 -15.32 -13.37
N PRO A 321 -20.12 -15.05 -13.52
CA PRO A 321 -20.71 -14.80 -14.82
C PRO A 321 -20.07 -13.59 -15.49
N VAL A 322 -19.54 -13.76 -16.71
CA VAL A 322 -18.80 -12.71 -17.43
C VAL A 322 -19.64 -11.44 -17.61
N ARG A 323 -20.94 -11.56 -17.88
CA ARG A 323 -21.84 -10.40 -18.06
C ARG A 323 -21.81 -9.42 -16.88
N LEU A 324 -21.69 -9.93 -15.65
CA LEU A 324 -21.77 -9.12 -14.44
C LEU A 324 -20.41 -8.53 -14.02
N HIS A 325 -19.33 -9.01 -14.65
CA HIS A 325 -17.97 -8.71 -14.24
C HIS A 325 -17.03 -8.53 -15.44
N ALA A 326 -17.56 -8.11 -16.59
CA ALA A 326 -16.80 -7.97 -17.84
C ALA A 326 -15.61 -7.02 -17.66
N ASP A 327 -15.78 -6.02 -16.81
CA ASP A 327 -14.82 -4.97 -16.47
C ASP A 327 -13.83 -5.33 -15.37
N CYS A 328 -13.93 -6.54 -14.80
CA CYS A 328 -12.99 -7.00 -13.80
C CYS A 328 -11.69 -7.47 -14.48
N ASP A 329 -10.58 -6.81 -14.15
CA ASP A 329 -9.25 -7.20 -14.63
C ASP A 329 -8.73 -8.52 -14.03
N GLY A 330 -9.36 -9.01 -12.96
CA GLY A 330 -9.01 -10.30 -12.34
C GLY A 330 -9.62 -11.52 -13.04
N ILE A 331 -10.64 -11.34 -13.88
CA ILE A 331 -11.34 -12.46 -14.53
C ILE A 331 -10.68 -12.78 -15.86
N ILE A 332 -10.12 -13.99 -15.95
CA ILE A 332 -9.52 -14.51 -17.17
C ILE A 332 -10.49 -15.48 -17.83
N ASP A 333 -11.02 -15.09 -18.98
CA ASP A 333 -11.91 -15.86 -19.85
C ASP A 333 -11.16 -16.52 -21.02
N ASN A 334 -11.78 -17.45 -21.73
CA ASN A 334 -11.30 -17.99 -23.02
C ASN A 334 -9.85 -18.52 -22.99
N ILE A 335 -9.51 -19.38 -22.03
CA ILE A 335 -8.23 -20.12 -22.06
C ILE A 335 -8.30 -21.17 -23.18
N ASP A 336 -7.28 -21.19 -24.05
CA ASP A 336 -7.16 -22.20 -25.10
C ASP A 336 -6.37 -23.40 -24.56
N TYR A 337 -7.12 -24.44 -24.18
CA TYR A 337 -6.56 -25.70 -23.69
C TYR A 337 -5.85 -26.54 -24.77
N GLY A 338 -6.06 -26.23 -26.06
CA GLY A 338 -5.37 -26.87 -27.18
C GLY A 338 -4.06 -26.18 -27.57
N SER A 339 -3.78 -25.00 -27.03
CA SER A 339 -2.58 -24.23 -27.35
C SER A 339 -1.30 -24.90 -26.83
N SER A 340 -0.19 -24.75 -27.56
CA SER A 340 1.14 -25.13 -27.08
C SER A 340 1.72 -24.14 -26.06
N LEU A 341 1.08 -22.99 -25.87
CA LEU A 341 1.51 -21.95 -24.94
C LEU A 341 1.07 -22.28 -23.52
N SER A 342 1.95 -22.03 -22.55
CA SER A 342 1.61 -22.08 -21.13
C SER A 342 0.52 -21.07 -20.79
N LEU A 343 -0.19 -21.30 -19.67
CA LEU A 343 -1.21 -20.40 -19.15
C LEU A 343 -0.70 -18.95 -19.01
N VAL A 344 0.52 -18.77 -18.49
CA VAL A 344 1.14 -17.46 -18.31
C VAL A 344 1.43 -16.78 -19.65
N GLU A 345 1.95 -17.52 -20.64
CA GLU A 345 2.19 -16.99 -21.99
C GLU A 345 0.89 -16.60 -22.69
N GLN A 346 -0.15 -17.42 -22.56
CA GLN A 346 -1.48 -17.10 -23.10
C GLN A 346 -2.01 -15.80 -22.53
N ILE A 347 -1.92 -15.60 -21.20
CA ILE A 347 -2.36 -14.36 -20.53
C ILE A 347 -1.50 -13.17 -20.96
N ASN A 348 -0.17 -13.33 -21.01
CA ASN A 348 0.75 -12.25 -21.37
C ASN A 348 0.64 -11.81 -22.83
N LYS A 349 0.20 -12.69 -23.74
CA LYS A 349 -0.04 -12.36 -25.16
C LYS A 349 -1.38 -11.66 -25.43
N ARG A 350 -2.29 -11.59 -24.44
CA ARG A 350 -3.57 -10.88 -24.62
C ARG A 350 -3.33 -9.40 -24.89
N SER A 351 -4.19 -8.80 -25.70
CA SER A 351 -4.22 -7.35 -25.86
C SER A 351 -4.65 -6.66 -24.57
N SER A 352 -4.28 -5.40 -24.46
CA SER A 352 -4.75 -4.50 -23.42
C SER A 352 -6.25 -4.26 -23.58
N ILE A 353 -6.93 -3.99 -22.47
CA ILE A 353 -8.36 -3.63 -22.46
C ILE A 353 -8.48 -2.12 -22.46
N VAL A 354 -9.45 -1.63 -23.23
CA VAL A 354 -9.80 -0.22 -23.29
C VAL A 354 -11.16 -0.05 -22.60
N HIS A 355 -11.14 0.65 -21.48
CA HIS A 355 -12.33 1.02 -20.72
C HIS A 355 -12.71 2.45 -21.02
N LYS A 356 -14.00 2.73 -21.13
CA LYS A 356 -14.49 4.10 -21.32
C LYS A 356 -14.56 4.82 -19.98
N ALA A 357 -14.01 6.03 -19.91
CA ALA A 357 -14.20 6.88 -18.74
C ALA A 357 -15.70 7.15 -18.53
N SER A 358 -16.18 6.97 -17.29
CA SER A 358 -17.56 7.23 -16.93
C SER A 358 -17.67 7.56 -15.44
N SER A 359 -18.63 8.41 -15.08
CA SER A 359 -19.09 8.57 -13.69
C SER A 359 -19.90 7.39 -13.19
N LYS A 360 -20.26 6.45 -14.09
CA LYS A 360 -21.00 5.24 -13.75
C LYS A 360 -20.05 4.13 -13.36
N SER A 361 -20.18 3.65 -12.12
CA SER A 361 -19.35 2.54 -11.62
C SER A 361 -19.92 1.16 -11.93
N PHE A 362 -21.21 1.07 -12.30
CA PHE A 362 -21.85 -0.19 -12.67
C PHE A 362 -22.06 -0.30 -14.18
N THR A 363 -21.54 -1.39 -14.75
CA THR A 363 -21.57 -1.64 -16.19
C THR A 363 -22.69 -2.63 -16.54
N GLY A 364 -23.75 -2.09 -17.12
CA GLY A 364 -24.90 -2.86 -17.58
C GLY A 364 -26.22 -2.46 -16.92
N PRO A 365 -27.35 -2.90 -17.46
CA PRO A 365 -28.66 -2.57 -16.91
C PRO A 365 -28.94 -3.40 -15.65
N ILE A 366 -29.54 -2.76 -14.63
CA ILE A 366 -30.17 -3.45 -13.51
C ILE A 366 -31.58 -3.83 -13.96
N ASN A 367 -31.81 -5.12 -14.18
CA ASN A 367 -33.09 -5.62 -14.70
C ASN A 367 -33.91 -6.32 -13.62
N ASN A 368 -33.28 -6.91 -12.62
CA ASN A 368 -33.97 -7.70 -11.60
C ASN A 368 -33.48 -7.38 -10.19
N ILE A 369 -34.38 -6.91 -9.33
CA ILE A 369 -34.07 -6.44 -7.98
C ILE A 369 -34.88 -7.20 -6.94
N ALA A 370 -34.20 -7.77 -5.95
CA ALA A 370 -34.82 -8.29 -4.74
C ALA A 370 -34.85 -7.23 -3.64
N VAL A 371 -35.98 -7.06 -2.99
CA VAL A 371 -36.16 -6.18 -1.83
C VAL A 371 -36.67 -6.98 -0.65
N LEU A 372 -35.90 -7.07 0.43
CA LEU A 372 -36.30 -7.79 1.64
C LEU A 372 -36.91 -6.82 2.65
N ARG A 373 -38.17 -7.08 3.02
CA ARG A 373 -38.96 -6.41 4.08
C ARG A 373 -39.83 -7.45 4.82
N ALA A 374 -39.17 -8.34 5.55
CA ALA A 374 -39.82 -9.42 6.29
C ALA A 374 -40.29 -9.01 7.71
N ASP A 375 -40.22 -7.72 8.02
CA ASP A 375 -40.46 -7.12 9.34
C ASP A 375 -41.91 -6.64 9.52
N GLN A 376 -42.16 -5.68 10.41
CA GLN A 376 -43.51 -5.23 10.76
C GLN A 376 -44.02 -4.15 9.81
N LEU A 377 -45.33 -3.89 9.87
CA LEU A 377 -45.98 -2.84 9.07
C LEU A 377 -45.37 -1.45 9.29
N GLY A 378 -44.95 -1.14 10.52
CA GLY A 378 -44.33 0.14 10.86
C GLY A 378 -43.00 0.36 10.14
N ASP A 379 -42.16 -0.68 10.08
CA ASP A 379 -40.89 -0.63 9.39
C ASP A 379 -41.11 -0.47 7.87
N MET A 380 -42.03 -1.25 7.29
CA MET A 380 -42.42 -1.13 5.88
C MET A 380 -42.90 0.30 5.55
N THR A 381 -43.75 0.87 6.41
CA THR A 381 -44.27 2.23 6.26
C THR A 381 -43.16 3.27 6.27
N ALA A 382 -42.20 3.13 7.19
CA ALA A 382 -41.06 4.04 7.29
C ALA A 382 -40.17 3.99 6.03
N SER A 383 -40.20 2.92 5.25
CA SER A 383 -39.37 2.77 4.05
C SER A 383 -40.05 3.02 2.73
N VAL A 384 -41.32 3.41 2.74
CA VAL A 384 -42.02 3.90 1.53
C VAL A 384 -41.22 4.97 0.78
N PRO A 385 -40.57 5.97 1.40
CA PRO A 385 -39.74 6.94 0.68
C PRO A 385 -38.54 6.32 -0.04
N ALA A 386 -37.95 5.25 0.52
CA ALA A 386 -36.84 4.53 -0.09
C ALA A 386 -37.34 3.66 -1.26
N LEU A 387 -38.44 2.92 -1.06
CA LEU A 387 -39.05 2.08 -2.09
C LEU A 387 -39.51 2.87 -3.32
N LYS A 388 -40.14 4.03 -3.10
CA LYS A 388 -40.54 4.92 -4.20
C LYS A 388 -39.34 5.45 -4.98
N GLN A 389 -38.25 5.78 -4.28
CA GLN A 389 -37.02 6.19 -4.95
C GLN A 389 -36.39 5.06 -5.75
N LEU A 390 -36.38 3.84 -5.20
CA LEU A 390 -35.80 2.69 -5.89
C LEU A 390 -36.52 2.47 -7.23
N ARG A 391 -37.85 2.56 -7.25
CA ARG A 391 -38.63 2.53 -8.50
C ARG A 391 -38.31 3.70 -9.43
N GLN A 392 -38.08 4.90 -8.92
CA GLN A 392 -37.67 6.05 -9.76
C GLN A 392 -36.26 5.88 -10.33
N LEU A 393 -35.35 5.29 -9.56
CA LEU A 393 -33.95 5.04 -9.93
C LEU A 393 -33.85 3.93 -10.98
N CYS A 394 -34.69 2.89 -10.85
CA CYS A 394 -34.73 1.73 -11.74
C CYS A 394 -36.16 1.52 -12.27
N PRO A 395 -36.67 2.40 -13.16
CA PRO A 395 -38.06 2.36 -13.62
C PRO A 395 -38.41 1.08 -14.38
N ASP A 396 -37.47 0.57 -15.18
CA ASP A 396 -37.67 -0.60 -16.03
C ASP A 396 -37.27 -1.93 -15.36
N ALA A 397 -36.72 -1.89 -14.16
CA ALA A 397 -36.31 -3.10 -13.44
C ALA A 397 -37.54 -3.85 -12.91
N HIS A 398 -37.52 -5.17 -13.01
CA HIS A 398 -38.43 -6.04 -12.29
C HIS A 398 -38.05 -6.05 -10.80
N ILE A 399 -38.94 -5.58 -9.92
CA ILE A 399 -38.70 -5.52 -8.48
C ILE A 399 -39.56 -6.57 -7.77
N THR A 400 -38.90 -7.60 -7.24
CA THR A 400 -39.52 -8.62 -6.39
C THR A 400 -39.43 -8.22 -4.92
N GLY A 401 -40.57 -8.00 -4.28
CA GLY A 401 -40.66 -7.76 -2.85
C GLY A 401 -40.77 -9.06 -2.06
N LEU A 402 -39.80 -9.34 -1.19
CA LEU A 402 -39.90 -10.40 -0.18
C LEU A 402 -40.49 -9.80 1.11
N ILE A 403 -41.81 -9.88 1.23
CA ILE A 403 -42.61 -9.09 2.17
C ILE A 403 -43.24 -9.99 3.23
N SER A 404 -43.35 -9.51 4.47
CA SER A 404 -44.12 -10.22 5.51
C SER A 404 -45.63 -10.21 5.21
N PRO A 405 -46.41 -11.21 5.68
CA PRO A 405 -47.86 -11.20 5.54
C PRO A 405 -48.53 -9.91 6.06
N ALA A 406 -47.99 -9.34 7.14
CA ALA A 406 -48.51 -8.12 7.77
C ALA A 406 -48.38 -6.87 6.88
N SER A 407 -47.46 -6.89 5.92
CA SER A 407 -47.13 -5.75 5.05
C SER A 407 -47.64 -5.92 3.62
N GLU A 408 -48.26 -7.05 3.26
CA GLU A 408 -48.66 -7.38 1.90
C GLU A 408 -49.60 -6.34 1.28
N VAL A 409 -50.68 -5.98 1.99
CA VAL A 409 -51.70 -5.04 1.47
C VAL A 409 -51.07 -3.68 1.19
N LEU A 410 -50.24 -3.19 2.11
CA LEU A 410 -49.50 -1.94 1.90
C LEU A 410 -48.56 -2.08 0.70
N ALA A 411 -47.74 -3.12 0.63
CA ALA A 411 -46.81 -3.35 -0.47
C ALA A 411 -47.49 -3.35 -1.85
N ARG A 412 -48.64 -4.02 -1.98
CA ARG A 412 -49.45 -4.01 -3.20
C ARG A 412 -49.96 -2.62 -3.55
N SER A 413 -50.41 -1.84 -2.55
CA SER A 413 -50.92 -0.47 -2.78
C SER A 413 -49.86 0.53 -3.26
N LEU A 414 -48.57 0.25 -3.04
CA LEU A 414 -47.49 1.16 -3.41
C LEU A 414 -47.20 1.17 -4.92
N ASN A 415 -47.60 0.12 -5.65
CA ASN A 415 -47.24 -0.09 -7.07
C ASN A 415 -45.73 0.02 -7.34
N VAL A 416 -44.91 -0.38 -6.35
CA VAL A 416 -43.45 -0.43 -6.48
C VAL A 416 -42.99 -1.81 -6.94
N PHE A 417 -43.66 -2.88 -6.52
CA PHE A 417 -43.27 -4.26 -6.78
C PHE A 417 -44.01 -4.84 -7.97
N ASP A 418 -43.29 -5.50 -8.86
CA ASP A 418 -43.86 -6.26 -9.98
C ASP A 418 -44.29 -7.67 -9.52
N GLU A 419 -43.59 -8.21 -8.52
CA GLU A 419 -43.91 -9.47 -7.87
C GLU A 419 -43.75 -9.33 -6.35
N ILE A 420 -44.62 -9.99 -5.58
CA ILE A 420 -44.50 -10.07 -4.12
C ILE A 420 -44.43 -11.54 -3.72
N VAL A 421 -43.34 -11.92 -3.07
CA VAL A 421 -43.12 -13.22 -2.43
C VAL A 421 -43.36 -13.04 -0.94
N ILE A 422 -44.34 -13.76 -0.40
CA ILE A 422 -44.70 -13.66 1.01
C ILE A 422 -43.74 -14.51 1.85
N LEU A 423 -43.00 -13.86 2.74
CA LEU A 423 -42.15 -14.50 3.74
C LEU A 423 -42.93 -14.75 5.02
N ASN A 424 -43.56 -15.92 5.10
CA ASN A 424 -44.28 -16.33 6.30
C ASN A 424 -43.32 -16.99 7.31
N PHE A 425 -43.00 -16.27 8.36
CA PHE A 425 -42.32 -16.81 9.53
C PHE A 425 -43.30 -16.79 10.71
N PRO A 426 -44.05 -17.88 10.96
CA PRO A 426 -44.95 -17.96 12.12
C PRO A 426 -44.21 -17.69 13.43
N ASP A 427 -44.88 -16.98 14.34
CA ASP A 427 -44.38 -16.77 15.69
C ASP A 427 -44.34 -18.12 16.42
N ASP A 428 -43.19 -18.46 16.99
CA ASP A 428 -43.02 -19.55 17.94
C ASP A 428 -43.03 -18.97 19.37
N PRO A 429 -44.12 -19.13 20.13
CA PRO A 429 -44.24 -18.54 21.46
C PRO A 429 -43.22 -19.10 22.46
N LEU A 430 -42.78 -20.36 22.27
CA LEU A 430 -41.81 -21.00 23.15
C LEU A 430 -40.42 -20.43 22.93
N ARG A 431 -40.04 -20.22 21.67
CA ARG A 431 -38.75 -19.64 21.29
C ARG A 431 -38.74 -18.11 21.31
N ARG A 432 -39.92 -17.48 21.44
CA ARG A 432 -40.13 -16.02 21.39
C ARG A 432 -39.49 -15.38 20.15
N GLN A 433 -39.59 -16.09 19.03
CA GLN A 433 -39.05 -15.66 17.75
C GLN A 433 -39.90 -16.20 16.61
N ARG A 434 -39.76 -15.59 15.45
CA ARG A 434 -40.37 -16.07 14.20
C ARG A 434 -39.53 -17.21 13.63
N VAL A 435 -40.18 -18.31 13.23
CA VAL A 435 -39.51 -19.51 12.69
C VAL A 435 -40.14 -19.94 11.36
N MET A 436 -39.40 -20.71 10.56
CA MET A 436 -39.89 -21.37 9.35
C MET A 436 -39.40 -22.82 9.38
N ASP A 437 -40.22 -23.77 8.94
CA ASP A 437 -39.81 -25.16 8.87
C ASP A 437 -38.64 -25.38 7.90
N MET A 438 -37.82 -26.40 8.14
CA MET A 438 -36.64 -26.68 7.32
C MET A 438 -36.97 -26.99 5.85
N ASP A 439 -38.09 -27.65 5.57
CA ASP A 439 -38.46 -27.96 4.19
C ASP A 439 -39.02 -26.73 3.46
N ASP A 440 -39.75 -25.87 4.17
CA ASP A 440 -40.17 -24.56 3.67
C ASP A 440 -38.97 -23.65 3.39
N GLN A 441 -37.97 -23.63 4.30
CA GLN A 441 -36.72 -22.91 4.09
C GLN A 441 -35.97 -23.41 2.86
N LYS A 442 -35.82 -24.73 2.67
CA LYS A 442 -35.19 -25.30 1.47
C LYS A 442 -35.95 -24.95 0.19
N SER A 443 -37.28 -24.96 0.25
CA SER A 443 -38.14 -24.59 -0.88
C SER A 443 -37.92 -23.13 -1.26
N LEU A 444 -37.96 -22.23 -0.27
CA LEU A 444 -37.68 -20.81 -0.44
C LEU A 444 -36.28 -20.57 -1.04
N ILE A 445 -35.24 -21.19 -0.48
CA ILE A 445 -33.86 -21.05 -0.97
C ILE A 445 -33.76 -21.46 -2.45
N ARG A 446 -34.34 -22.61 -2.82
CA ARG A 446 -34.33 -23.08 -4.22
C ARG A 446 -35.07 -22.13 -5.16
N ASP A 447 -36.15 -21.52 -4.69
CA ASP A 447 -36.88 -20.50 -5.46
C ASP A 447 -36.03 -19.24 -5.66
N LEU A 448 -35.42 -18.72 -4.59
CA LEU A 448 -34.55 -17.54 -4.64
C LEU A 448 -33.32 -17.77 -5.54
N GLU A 449 -32.69 -18.94 -5.47
CA GLU A 449 -31.52 -19.29 -6.29
C GLU A 449 -31.83 -19.32 -7.80
N ARG A 450 -33.09 -19.56 -8.19
CA ARG A 450 -33.52 -19.61 -9.60
C ARG A 450 -33.84 -18.23 -10.19
N ARG A 451 -34.04 -17.22 -9.35
CA ARG A 451 -34.56 -15.91 -9.77
C ARG A 451 -33.48 -15.00 -10.37
N ASN A 452 -32.18 -15.28 -10.19
CA ASN A 452 -31.06 -14.55 -10.79
C ASN A 452 -31.20 -13.01 -10.66
N PHE A 453 -31.13 -12.52 -9.44
CA PHE A 453 -31.19 -11.08 -9.17
C PHE A 453 -29.88 -10.39 -9.57
N ASP A 454 -29.98 -9.16 -10.07
CA ASP A 454 -28.81 -8.29 -10.30
C ASP A 454 -28.43 -7.56 -9.00
N VAL A 455 -29.44 -7.15 -8.23
CA VAL A 455 -29.29 -6.42 -6.97
C VAL A 455 -30.23 -7.02 -5.91
N ALA A 456 -29.74 -7.20 -4.70
CA ALA A 456 -30.57 -7.57 -3.55
C ALA A 456 -30.36 -6.60 -2.38
N ILE A 457 -31.45 -6.02 -1.88
CA ILE A 457 -31.43 -4.98 -0.84
C ILE A 457 -32.18 -5.46 0.39
N ASP A 458 -31.49 -5.57 1.52
CA ASP A 458 -32.13 -5.74 2.83
C ASP A 458 -32.28 -4.38 3.52
N PHE A 459 -33.51 -3.91 3.66
CA PHE A 459 -33.78 -2.67 4.38
C PHE A 459 -33.97 -2.86 5.88
N SER A 460 -33.98 -4.10 6.37
CA SER A 460 -34.09 -4.37 7.81
C SER A 460 -32.85 -3.83 8.53
N VAL A 461 -33.05 -2.87 9.43
CA VAL A 461 -31.97 -2.29 10.25
C VAL A 461 -31.51 -3.27 11.34
N ALA A 462 -32.43 -4.11 11.83
CA ALA A 462 -32.16 -5.12 12.83
C ALA A 462 -32.95 -6.39 12.50
N GLY A 463 -32.26 -7.48 12.16
CA GLY A 463 -32.92 -8.73 11.79
C GLY A 463 -31.95 -9.82 11.31
N ASN A 464 -32.51 -10.98 10.97
CA ASN A 464 -31.78 -12.12 10.40
C ASN A 464 -32.04 -12.30 8.89
N SER A 465 -32.83 -11.41 8.26
CA SER A 465 -33.20 -11.47 6.84
C SER A 465 -32.00 -11.39 5.90
N TYR A 466 -30.95 -10.68 6.29
CA TYR A 466 -29.71 -10.55 5.50
C TYR A 466 -29.10 -11.90 5.09
N LYS A 467 -29.34 -12.97 5.88
CA LYS A 467 -28.88 -14.34 5.55
C LYS A 467 -29.46 -14.85 4.24
N LEU A 468 -30.66 -14.40 3.84
CA LEU A 468 -31.28 -14.75 2.58
C LEU A 468 -30.57 -14.12 1.37
N LEU A 469 -29.84 -13.01 1.55
CA LEU A 469 -29.07 -12.37 0.46
C LEU A 469 -28.05 -13.32 -0.15
N HIS A 470 -27.49 -14.25 0.63
CA HIS A 470 -26.53 -15.23 0.15
C HIS A 470 -27.14 -16.20 -0.88
N HIS A 471 -28.45 -16.47 -0.78
CA HIS A 471 -29.19 -17.41 -1.62
C HIS A 471 -29.85 -16.76 -2.84
N MET A 472 -29.80 -15.44 -2.97
CA MET A 472 -30.39 -14.72 -4.11
C MET A 472 -29.50 -14.71 -5.36
N ASN A 473 -28.27 -15.22 -5.24
CA ASN A 473 -27.25 -15.20 -6.29
C ASN A 473 -26.97 -13.79 -6.87
N ALA A 474 -27.34 -12.74 -6.13
CA ALA A 474 -27.11 -11.37 -6.56
C ALA A 474 -25.61 -11.03 -6.46
N PRO A 475 -25.00 -10.50 -7.53
CA PRO A 475 -23.62 -10.00 -7.48
C PRO A 475 -23.51 -8.76 -6.59
N ILE A 476 -24.62 -8.03 -6.44
CA ILE A 476 -24.73 -6.83 -5.63
C ILE A 476 -25.70 -7.08 -4.48
N THR A 477 -25.22 -6.88 -3.25
CA THR A 477 -26.04 -6.92 -2.04
C THR A 477 -25.84 -5.66 -1.21
N LEU A 478 -26.93 -5.10 -0.69
CA LEU A 478 -26.97 -3.87 0.10
C LEU A 478 -27.70 -4.11 1.44
N GLY A 479 -27.22 -3.51 2.52
CA GLY A 479 -27.89 -3.52 3.83
C GLY A 479 -27.16 -2.71 4.88
N PHE A 480 -27.57 -2.85 6.15
CA PHE A 480 -26.99 -2.14 7.30
C PHE A 480 -26.09 -3.04 8.17
N GLY A 481 -24.93 -2.50 8.54
CA GLY A 481 -23.81 -3.11 9.25
C GLY A 481 -24.07 -4.38 10.05
N ARG A 482 -23.68 -5.54 9.48
CA ARG A 482 -23.44 -6.87 10.10
C ARG A 482 -22.70 -7.80 9.12
N GLU A 483 -21.99 -8.80 9.64
CA GLU A 483 -21.38 -9.89 8.84
C GLU A 483 -22.35 -10.47 7.81
N GLY A 484 -21.97 -10.54 6.52
CA GLY A 484 -22.71 -11.28 5.48
C GLY A 484 -23.03 -10.53 4.19
N TYR A 485 -22.87 -9.20 4.12
CA TYR A 485 -23.04 -8.49 2.85
C TYR A 485 -21.86 -8.76 1.90
N LYS A 486 -22.16 -8.99 0.61
CA LYS A 486 -21.15 -9.31 -0.40
C LYS A 486 -20.49 -8.07 -1.03
N THR A 487 -21.14 -6.90 -0.98
CA THR A 487 -20.79 -5.79 -1.88
C THR A 487 -20.82 -4.40 -1.24
N LEU A 488 -21.96 -3.93 -0.74
CA LEU A 488 -22.08 -2.60 -0.12
C LEU A 488 -22.74 -2.73 1.26
N ASP A 489 -22.02 -2.31 2.29
CA ASP A 489 -22.49 -2.26 3.66
C ASP A 489 -22.49 -0.81 4.15
N LEU A 490 -23.59 -0.35 4.75
CA LEU A 490 -23.69 0.96 5.36
C LEU A 490 -23.72 0.84 6.88
N ILE A 491 -22.73 1.45 7.52
CA ILE A 491 -22.72 1.69 8.97
C ILE A 491 -23.14 3.13 9.21
N VAL A 492 -24.27 3.33 9.90
CA VAL A 492 -24.82 4.65 10.20
C VAL A 492 -24.94 4.80 11.72
N GLU A 493 -24.02 5.55 12.32
CA GLU A 493 -24.01 5.82 13.76
C GLU A 493 -24.57 7.21 14.06
N THR A 494 -25.71 7.25 14.73
CA THR A 494 -26.44 8.50 15.00
C THR A 494 -26.97 8.50 16.43
N HIS A 495 -26.07 8.43 17.40
CA HIS A 495 -26.45 8.32 18.82
C HIS A 495 -26.44 9.67 19.53
N ASP A 496 -27.44 9.91 20.36
CA ASP A 496 -27.41 10.95 21.38
C ASP A 496 -26.25 10.66 22.36
N PRO A 497 -25.27 11.56 22.53
CA PRO A 497 -24.09 11.29 23.36
C PRO A 497 -24.42 11.16 24.85
N LYS A 498 -25.60 11.60 25.29
CA LYS A 498 -26.08 11.50 26.67
C LYS A 498 -27.00 10.30 26.87
N ALA A 499 -27.97 10.11 25.97
CA ALA A 499 -28.99 9.07 26.13
C ALA A 499 -28.58 7.73 25.51
N GLY A 500 -27.61 7.71 24.60
CA GLY A 500 -27.22 6.54 23.81
C GLY A 500 -28.27 6.09 22.79
N ASN A 501 -29.42 6.77 22.74
CA ASN A 501 -30.49 6.47 21.80
C ASN A 501 -30.17 7.03 20.41
N ASP A 502 -30.70 6.36 19.42
CA ASP A 502 -30.61 6.81 18.04
C ASP A 502 -31.45 8.06 17.78
N ILE A 503 -30.87 9.07 17.14
CA ILE A 503 -31.53 10.34 16.80
C ILE A 503 -31.94 10.43 15.33
N MET A 504 -31.52 9.48 14.47
CA MET A 504 -31.91 9.46 13.07
C MET A 504 -33.29 8.83 12.90
N ARG A 505 -34.14 9.46 12.10
CA ARG A 505 -35.44 8.87 11.74
C ARG A 505 -35.24 7.59 10.92
N HIS A 506 -35.98 6.54 11.24
CA HIS A 506 -35.92 5.25 10.53
C HIS A 506 -36.14 5.38 9.01
N SER A 507 -37.00 6.31 8.58
CA SER A 507 -37.24 6.59 7.16
C SER A 507 -36.04 7.20 6.45
N ALA A 508 -35.29 8.08 7.13
CA ALA A 508 -34.06 8.64 6.60
C ALA A 508 -32.97 7.57 6.53
N ARG A 509 -32.88 6.70 7.54
CA ARG A 509 -31.94 5.58 7.55
C ARG A 509 -32.17 4.69 6.34
N THR A 510 -33.36 4.13 6.20
CA THR A 510 -33.66 3.21 5.08
C THR A 510 -33.51 3.86 3.71
N ARG A 511 -33.80 5.16 3.59
CA ARG A 511 -33.56 5.94 2.37
C ARG A 511 -32.08 6.04 2.00
N SER A 512 -31.17 6.10 2.97
CA SER A 512 -29.72 6.22 2.70
C SER A 512 -29.15 5.05 1.91
N LEU A 513 -29.73 3.85 2.00
CA LEU A 513 -29.33 2.72 1.15
C LEU A 513 -29.57 2.98 -0.33
N VAL A 514 -30.73 3.58 -0.66
CA VAL A 514 -31.09 3.86 -2.05
C VAL A 514 -30.30 5.06 -2.57
N ASP A 515 -30.04 6.05 -1.72
CA ASP A 515 -29.17 7.17 -2.10
C ASP A 515 -27.71 6.72 -2.30
N ALA A 516 -27.21 5.79 -1.47
CA ALA A 516 -25.90 5.18 -1.68
C ALA A 516 -25.85 4.35 -2.96
N LEU A 517 -26.90 3.58 -3.28
CA LEU A 517 -27.02 2.90 -4.57
C LEU A 517 -27.01 3.91 -5.72
N ALA A 518 -27.75 5.02 -5.63
CA ALA A 518 -27.77 6.03 -6.66
C ALA A 518 -26.37 6.63 -6.91
N LEU A 519 -25.63 6.97 -5.85
CA LEU A 519 -24.26 7.50 -5.94
C LEU A 519 -23.27 6.48 -6.48
N TRP A 520 -23.47 5.20 -6.22
CA TRP A 520 -22.63 4.15 -6.77
C TRP A 520 -22.94 3.88 -8.25
N LEU A 521 -24.20 4.02 -8.67
CA LEU A 521 -24.58 3.90 -10.08
C LEU A 521 -24.08 5.07 -10.91
N ASP A 522 -24.05 6.27 -10.33
CA ASP A 522 -23.51 7.48 -10.94
C ASP A 522 -23.00 8.43 -9.85
N SER A 523 -21.69 8.67 -9.82
CA SER A 523 -21.09 9.58 -8.84
C SER A 523 -21.55 11.03 -9.02
N GLY A 524 -22.14 11.37 -10.17
CA GLY A 524 -22.55 12.72 -10.51
C GLY A 524 -21.37 13.66 -10.80
N ALA A 525 -20.18 13.11 -11.03
CA ALA A 525 -18.99 13.89 -11.38
C ALA A 525 -19.23 14.70 -12.66
N LYS A 526 -18.82 15.97 -12.65
CA LYS A 526 -19.00 16.90 -13.77
C LYS A 526 -17.70 17.59 -14.13
N THR A 527 -17.62 18.03 -15.38
CA THR A 527 -16.57 18.92 -15.82
C THR A 527 -16.66 20.27 -15.08
N VAL A 528 -15.54 20.71 -14.51
CA VAL A 528 -15.39 22.00 -13.84
C VAL A 528 -14.29 22.76 -14.57
N ARG A 529 -14.65 23.81 -15.31
CA ARG A 529 -13.70 24.69 -16.00
C ARG A 529 -13.39 25.91 -15.14
N ARG A 530 -12.22 26.51 -15.39
CA ARG A 530 -11.76 27.76 -14.81
C ARG A 530 -11.77 28.84 -15.88
N ASP A 531 -12.52 29.90 -15.65
CA ASP A 531 -12.66 31.01 -16.60
C ASP A 531 -11.45 31.95 -16.59
N ASP A 532 -10.64 31.90 -15.53
CA ASP A 532 -9.44 32.71 -15.36
C ASP A 532 -8.20 32.15 -16.08
N LEU A 533 -8.26 30.91 -16.55
CA LEU A 533 -7.18 30.30 -17.33
C LEU A 533 -7.31 30.69 -18.80
N THR A 534 -6.20 31.11 -19.41
CA THR A 534 -6.12 31.35 -20.86
C THR A 534 -4.97 30.56 -21.46
N LYS A 535 -5.13 30.11 -22.70
CA LYS A 535 -4.07 29.40 -23.42
C LYS A 535 -2.84 30.27 -23.68
N THR A 536 -3.01 31.59 -23.71
CA THR A 536 -1.91 32.57 -23.84
C THR A 536 -0.91 32.49 -22.68
N MET A 537 -1.30 31.96 -21.50
CA MET A 537 -0.39 31.66 -20.39
C MET A 537 0.70 30.65 -20.78
N LEU A 538 0.50 29.88 -21.85
CA LEU A 538 1.44 28.86 -22.33
C LEU A 538 2.44 29.37 -23.37
N ALA A 539 2.32 30.62 -23.83
CA ALA A 539 3.24 31.24 -24.79
C ALA A 539 4.72 31.20 -24.36
N PRO A 540 5.08 31.40 -23.07
CA PRO A 540 6.47 31.28 -22.61
C PRO A 540 7.10 29.89 -22.87
N TYR A 541 6.28 28.85 -23.04
CA TYR A 541 6.72 27.48 -23.31
C TYR A 541 6.76 27.14 -24.81
N GLY A 542 6.39 28.08 -25.70
CA GLY A 542 6.35 27.85 -27.15
C GLY A 542 5.04 27.25 -27.68
N ILE A 543 3.94 27.39 -26.91
CA ILE A 543 2.59 27.03 -27.32
C ILE A 543 1.83 28.31 -27.74
N GLU A 544 1.52 28.42 -29.02
CA GLU A 544 0.72 29.50 -29.59
C GLU A 544 -0.77 29.32 -29.27
N GLU A 545 -1.56 30.39 -29.36
CA GLU A 545 -2.99 30.37 -29.02
C GLU A 545 -3.80 29.35 -29.84
N ASN A 546 -3.48 29.15 -31.11
CA ASN A 546 -4.16 28.20 -32.00
C ASN A 546 -3.47 26.83 -32.11
N GLU A 547 -2.37 26.62 -31.38
CA GLU A 547 -1.54 25.41 -31.52
C GLU A 547 -2.21 24.18 -30.91
N LYS A 548 -2.34 23.08 -31.64
CA LYS A 548 -2.75 21.80 -31.05
C LYS A 548 -1.54 21.10 -30.43
N PHE A 549 -1.72 20.56 -29.23
CA PHE A 549 -0.66 19.86 -28.52
C PHE A 549 -1.22 18.73 -27.66
N ILE A 550 -0.39 17.72 -27.41
CA ILE A 550 -0.64 16.60 -26.51
C ILE A 550 0.17 16.78 -25.24
N VAL A 551 -0.40 16.45 -24.09
CA VAL A 551 0.35 16.41 -22.82
C VAL A 551 0.65 14.97 -22.47
N LEU A 552 1.92 14.66 -22.21
CA LEU A 552 2.36 13.39 -21.63
C LEU A 552 2.80 13.62 -20.18
N HIS A 553 2.42 12.71 -19.28
CA HIS A 553 2.84 12.73 -17.88
C HIS A 553 3.35 11.37 -17.41
N SER A 554 4.67 11.21 -17.28
CA SER A 554 5.32 9.96 -16.86
C SER A 554 5.40 9.77 -15.33
N GLY A 555 4.95 10.74 -14.55
CA GLY A 555 4.97 10.68 -13.09
C GLY A 555 3.96 9.70 -12.49
N ALA A 556 4.36 9.05 -11.41
CA ALA A 556 3.50 8.30 -10.49
C ALA A 556 4.21 8.14 -9.14
N ARG A 557 3.43 8.10 -8.05
CA ARG A 557 3.95 7.89 -6.68
C ARG A 557 4.66 6.54 -6.55
N VAL A 558 4.07 5.49 -7.11
CA VAL A 558 4.64 4.13 -7.13
C VAL A 558 5.49 3.99 -8.39
N LYS A 559 6.82 4.01 -8.25
CA LYS A 559 7.73 4.14 -9.39
C LYS A 559 7.65 2.95 -10.37
N PHE A 560 7.52 1.73 -9.86
CA PHE A 560 7.54 0.54 -10.71
C PHE A 560 6.24 0.32 -11.52
N THR A 561 5.19 1.10 -11.22
CA THR A 561 3.93 1.07 -11.99
C THR A 561 3.91 2.14 -13.09
N ARG A 562 4.99 2.90 -13.27
CA ARG A 562 5.13 3.83 -14.38
C ARG A 562 5.24 3.05 -15.67
N TRP A 563 4.46 3.46 -16.66
CA TRP A 563 4.58 2.94 -18.00
C TRP A 563 5.92 3.39 -18.61
N PRO A 564 6.76 2.46 -19.10
CA PRO A 564 8.14 2.81 -19.47
C PRO A 564 8.26 3.45 -20.87
N TRP A 565 7.19 3.48 -21.66
CA TRP A 565 7.26 3.78 -23.10
C TRP A 565 6.85 5.21 -23.49
N PHE A 566 6.87 6.17 -22.56
CA PHE A 566 6.46 7.56 -22.85
C PHE A 566 7.33 8.26 -23.89
N VAL A 567 8.65 7.99 -23.88
CA VAL A 567 9.61 8.58 -24.83
C VAL A 567 9.33 8.11 -26.26
N ASP A 568 9.08 6.81 -26.43
CA ASP A 568 8.71 6.22 -27.72
C ASP A 568 7.38 6.76 -28.21
N LEU A 569 6.39 6.90 -27.32
CA LEU A 569 5.10 7.49 -27.65
C LEU A 569 5.24 8.97 -28.07
N ALA A 570 6.02 9.78 -27.35
CA ALA A 570 6.26 11.18 -27.67
C ALA A 570 6.83 11.33 -29.10
N THR A 571 7.86 10.55 -29.41
CA THR A 571 8.51 10.52 -30.72
C THR A 571 7.52 10.09 -31.81
N LYS A 572 6.73 9.05 -31.55
CA LYS A 572 5.73 8.55 -32.50
C LYS A 572 4.62 9.57 -32.79
N ILE A 573 4.14 10.29 -31.76
CA ILE A 573 3.14 11.36 -31.91
C ILE A 573 3.65 12.45 -32.85
N VAL A 574 4.86 12.96 -32.60
CA VAL A 574 5.43 14.01 -33.44
C VAL A 574 5.60 13.54 -34.88
N ASN A 575 6.14 12.34 -35.09
CA ASN A 575 6.48 11.85 -36.42
C ASN A 575 5.25 11.46 -37.26
N GLN A 576 4.20 10.93 -36.65
CA GLN A 576 3.03 10.41 -37.38
C GLN A 576 1.82 11.35 -37.36
N LEU A 577 1.65 12.16 -36.31
CA LEU A 577 0.52 13.08 -36.18
C LEU A 577 0.91 14.54 -36.42
N GLY A 578 2.21 14.87 -36.40
CA GLY A 578 2.68 16.24 -36.59
C GLY A 578 2.29 17.20 -35.46
N LEU A 579 1.86 16.68 -34.30
CA LEU A 579 1.43 17.48 -33.16
C LEU A 579 2.59 17.71 -32.19
N LYS A 580 2.63 18.91 -31.58
CA LYS A 580 3.56 19.18 -30.47
C LYS A 580 3.22 18.34 -29.24
N VAL A 581 4.26 17.94 -28.52
CA VAL A 581 4.14 17.18 -27.27
C VAL A 581 4.72 18.00 -26.13
N VAL A 582 3.93 18.25 -25.09
CA VAL A 582 4.40 18.75 -23.80
C VAL A 582 4.64 17.55 -22.89
N PHE A 583 5.90 17.26 -22.59
CA PHE A 583 6.28 16.11 -21.79
C PHE A 583 6.64 16.55 -20.37
N LEU A 584 5.71 16.31 -19.44
CA LEU A 584 5.87 16.53 -18.02
C LEU A 584 6.48 15.28 -17.39
N SER A 585 7.77 15.35 -17.07
CA SER A 585 8.50 14.22 -16.52
C SER A 585 8.86 14.39 -15.06
N ASP A 586 8.89 13.24 -14.40
CA ASP A 586 9.22 12.99 -13.01
C ASP A 586 10.57 12.26 -12.87
N ASP A 587 11.28 12.03 -13.97
CA ASP A 587 12.55 11.33 -14.07
C ASP A 587 13.48 12.06 -15.04
N ASP A 588 14.46 12.78 -14.49
CA ASP A 588 15.37 13.61 -15.29
C ASP A 588 16.19 12.80 -16.30
N ASN A 589 16.32 11.47 -16.10
CA ASN A 589 17.02 10.60 -17.05
C ASN A 589 16.25 10.40 -18.37
N GLU A 590 14.93 10.65 -18.39
CA GLU A 590 14.14 10.55 -19.63
C GLU A 590 14.56 11.61 -20.66
N LEU A 591 15.08 12.76 -20.21
CA LEU A 591 15.58 13.81 -21.09
C LEU A 591 16.70 13.30 -22.01
N ASP A 592 17.64 12.52 -21.46
CA ASP A 592 18.80 12.00 -22.22
C ASP A 592 18.40 10.98 -23.29
N THR A 593 17.20 10.42 -23.19
CA THR A 593 16.67 9.42 -24.15
C THR A 593 15.85 10.04 -25.28
N LEU A 594 15.52 11.33 -25.19
CA LEU A 594 14.74 12.04 -26.22
C LEU A 594 15.62 12.45 -27.41
N ASP A 595 15.01 12.49 -28.60
CA ASP A 595 15.66 13.00 -29.81
C ASP A 595 15.97 14.50 -29.66
N ARG A 596 17.26 14.85 -29.68
CA ARG A 596 17.75 16.23 -29.56
C ARG A 596 17.19 17.16 -30.63
N THR A 597 16.97 16.66 -31.84
CA THR A 597 16.41 17.44 -32.94
C THR A 597 14.99 17.88 -32.61
N LEU A 598 14.17 16.99 -32.05
CA LEU A 598 12.79 17.28 -31.69
C LEU A 598 12.68 18.26 -30.52
N LEU A 599 13.66 18.24 -29.60
CA LEU A 599 13.80 19.20 -28.51
C LEU A 599 14.21 20.59 -29.03
N GLU A 600 15.24 20.66 -29.89
CA GLU A 600 15.75 21.90 -30.48
C GLU A 600 14.70 22.61 -31.34
N GLU A 601 13.92 21.84 -32.12
CA GLU A 601 12.81 22.34 -32.92
C GLU A 601 11.55 22.67 -32.10
N LYS A 602 11.57 22.44 -30.78
CA LYS A 602 10.43 22.61 -29.85
C LYS A 602 9.17 21.85 -30.30
N LYS A 603 9.36 20.70 -30.97
CA LYS A 603 8.30 19.74 -31.25
C LYS A 603 7.96 18.91 -30.01
N ILE A 604 8.98 18.63 -29.20
CA ILE A 604 8.84 18.10 -27.84
C ILE A 604 9.29 19.19 -26.86
N ILE A 605 8.38 19.61 -25.99
CA ILE A 605 8.64 20.56 -24.90
C ILE A 605 8.78 19.73 -23.62
N TYR A 606 10.01 19.45 -23.22
CA TYR A 606 10.29 18.71 -22.00
C TYR A 606 10.33 19.66 -20.79
N LEU A 607 9.58 19.33 -19.75
CA LEU A 607 9.49 20.11 -18.52
C LEU A 607 9.86 19.21 -17.32
N PRO A 608 11.13 19.29 -16.83
CA PRO A 608 11.50 18.64 -15.59
C PRO A 608 10.81 19.37 -14.44
N ARG A 609 10.02 18.63 -13.65
CA ARG A 609 9.23 19.01 -12.45
C ARG A 609 9.14 20.49 -12.02
N LYS A 610 7.90 20.86 -11.64
CA LYS A 610 7.41 22.13 -11.05
C LYS A 610 7.28 23.30 -12.04
N VAL A 611 6.16 23.30 -12.73
CA VAL A 611 5.56 24.52 -13.30
C VAL A 611 4.61 25.16 -12.27
N PRO A 612 4.39 26.50 -12.31
CA PRO A 612 3.32 27.14 -11.55
C PRO A 612 1.98 26.44 -11.80
N PHE A 613 1.15 26.31 -10.76
CA PHE A 613 -0.08 25.53 -10.84
C PHE A 613 -1.01 26.00 -11.96
N ASP A 614 -1.14 27.31 -12.19
CA ASP A 614 -2.01 27.82 -13.25
C ASP A 614 -1.50 27.46 -14.65
N HIS A 615 -0.18 27.39 -14.86
CA HIS A 615 0.38 26.92 -16.13
C HIS A 615 0.17 25.42 -16.31
N PHE A 616 0.32 24.64 -15.23
CA PHE A 616 0.00 23.22 -15.22
C PHE A 616 -1.47 22.96 -15.55
N ASP A 617 -2.38 23.65 -14.87
CA ASP A 617 -3.83 23.54 -15.07
C ASP A 617 -4.21 24.01 -16.49
N ALA A 618 -3.55 25.04 -17.03
CA ALA A 618 -3.72 25.47 -18.41
C ALA A 618 -3.24 24.42 -19.43
N PHE A 619 -2.09 23.76 -19.21
CA PHE A 619 -1.65 22.65 -20.07
C PHE A 619 -2.69 21.54 -20.11
N LEU A 620 -3.24 21.16 -18.95
CA LEU A 620 -4.25 20.12 -18.86
C LEU A 620 -5.60 20.55 -19.44
N SER A 621 -5.98 21.81 -19.29
CA SER A 621 -7.28 22.34 -19.73
C SER A 621 -7.36 22.57 -21.25
N PHE A 622 -6.23 22.85 -21.90
CA PHE A 622 -6.20 23.27 -23.31
C PHE A 622 -5.52 22.30 -24.27
N CYS A 623 -4.99 21.18 -23.78
CA CYS A 623 -4.43 20.16 -24.67
C CYS A 623 -5.53 19.41 -25.44
N SER A 624 -5.16 18.85 -26.59
CA SER A 624 -6.09 18.04 -27.41
C SER A 624 -6.35 16.67 -26.77
N ALA A 625 -5.34 16.11 -26.10
CA ALA A 625 -5.48 14.98 -25.21
C ALA A 625 -4.34 14.95 -24.18
N PHE A 626 -4.62 14.28 -23.06
CA PHE A 626 -3.64 13.96 -22.03
C PHE A 626 -3.38 12.46 -22.02
N VAL A 627 -2.11 12.04 -21.94
CA VAL A 627 -1.74 10.64 -21.72
C VAL A 627 -0.86 10.53 -20.48
N GLY A 628 -1.20 9.65 -19.54
CA GLY A 628 -0.42 9.52 -18.32
C GLY A 628 -0.70 8.26 -17.51
N ASN A 629 0.14 8.01 -16.51
CA ASN A 629 -0.05 6.91 -15.57
C ASN A 629 -1.26 7.14 -14.66
N ASP A 630 -1.65 6.10 -13.92
CA ASP A 630 -2.54 6.18 -12.76
C ASP A 630 -1.97 7.13 -11.67
N SER A 631 -2.31 8.42 -11.79
CA SER A 631 -1.73 9.53 -11.03
C SER A 631 -2.67 10.73 -10.98
N GLY A 632 -2.49 11.63 -10.00
CA GLY A 632 -3.34 12.81 -9.80
C GLY A 632 -3.62 13.66 -11.05
N PRO A 633 -2.63 13.96 -11.92
CA PRO A 633 -2.83 14.80 -13.11
C PRO A 633 -3.91 14.32 -14.08
N LYS A 634 -4.10 13.01 -14.25
CA LYS A 634 -5.14 12.47 -15.13
C LYS A 634 -6.55 12.85 -14.63
N HIS A 635 -6.75 12.88 -13.30
CA HIS A 635 -8.02 13.24 -12.70
C HIS A 635 -8.31 14.72 -12.90
N LEU A 636 -7.30 15.58 -12.75
CA LEU A 636 -7.44 17.00 -13.01
C LEU A 636 -7.74 17.27 -14.49
N ALA A 637 -7.03 16.63 -15.42
CA ALA A 637 -7.33 16.73 -16.86
C ALA A 637 -8.77 16.29 -17.17
N GLY A 638 -9.20 15.15 -16.63
CA GLY A 638 -10.58 14.68 -16.76
C GLY A 638 -11.59 15.69 -16.20
N LEU A 639 -11.34 16.23 -15.00
CA LEU A 639 -12.17 17.26 -14.37
C LEU A 639 -12.32 18.51 -15.24
N ARG A 640 -11.28 18.92 -15.98
CA ARG A 640 -11.34 20.07 -16.90
C ARG A 640 -12.08 19.77 -18.22
N GLY A 641 -12.44 18.51 -18.44
CA GLY A 641 -13.15 18.04 -19.63
C GLY A 641 -12.22 17.66 -20.79
N THR A 642 -10.93 17.48 -20.51
CA THR A 642 -9.93 17.05 -21.49
C THR A 642 -10.05 15.55 -21.74
N GLN A 643 -9.82 15.12 -22.98
CA GLN A 643 -9.76 13.72 -23.33
C GLN A 643 -8.50 13.06 -22.73
N VAL A 644 -8.68 12.09 -21.84
CA VAL A 644 -7.60 11.44 -21.10
C VAL A 644 -7.41 10.00 -21.57
N ILE A 645 -6.18 9.60 -21.87
CA ILE A 645 -5.77 8.21 -21.96
C ILE A 645 -4.93 7.89 -20.72
N SER A 646 -5.50 7.16 -19.78
CA SER A 646 -4.75 6.75 -18.59
C SER A 646 -4.27 5.32 -18.69
N ILE A 647 -3.02 5.08 -18.32
CA ILE A 647 -2.40 3.76 -18.29
C ILE A 647 -2.43 3.24 -16.86
N HIS A 648 -3.23 2.20 -16.65
CA HIS A 648 -3.57 1.70 -15.32
C HIS A 648 -2.89 0.36 -15.05
N SER A 649 -2.16 0.29 -13.94
CA SER A 649 -1.70 -1.00 -13.44
C SER A 649 -2.87 -1.76 -12.82
N ALA A 650 -2.91 -3.09 -12.96
CA ALA A 650 -3.95 -3.92 -12.34
C ALA A 650 -3.79 -4.06 -10.81
N ARG A 651 -2.94 -3.23 -10.18
CA ARG A 651 -2.68 -3.28 -8.74
C ARG A 651 -3.89 -2.87 -7.90
N THR A 652 -4.62 -1.91 -8.43
CA THR A 652 -5.79 -1.20 -7.93
C THR A 652 -6.81 -1.25 -9.05
N ASP A 653 -8.09 -1.22 -8.69
CA ASP A 653 -9.15 -1.32 -9.68
C ASP A 653 -9.29 -0.01 -10.44
N TRP A 654 -9.34 -0.08 -11.77
CA TRP A 654 -9.56 1.09 -12.61
C TRP A 654 -10.96 1.68 -12.41
N ARG A 655 -11.93 0.90 -11.93
CA ARG A 655 -13.28 1.41 -11.60
C ARG A 655 -13.27 2.30 -10.37
N GLU A 656 -12.29 2.12 -9.48
CA GLU A 656 -12.10 2.93 -8.28
C GLU A 656 -11.27 4.19 -8.58
N TRP A 657 -10.17 4.03 -9.30
CA TRP A 657 -9.19 5.10 -9.51
C TRP A 657 -9.12 5.64 -10.94
N GLY A 658 -9.89 5.11 -11.89
CA GLY A 658 -10.01 5.66 -13.23
C GLY A 658 -10.59 7.07 -13.23
N GLN A 659 -10.25 7.87 -14.25
CA GLN A 659 -10.91 9.16 -14.44
C GLN A 659 -12.35 8.98 -14.93
N GLU A 660 -13.26 9.81 -14.45
CA GLU A 660 -14.70 9.62 -14.65
C GLU A 660 -15.27 10.36 -15.88
N GLN A 661 -14.59 11.41 -16.36
CA GLN A 661 -15.20 12.34 -17.33
C GLN A 661 -15.03 11.87 -18.78
N ALA A 662 -13.84 12.09 -19.36
CA ALA A 662 -13.62 11.96 -20.79
C ALA A 662 -12.38 11.13 -21.09
N GLY A 663 -12.43 10.43 -22.23
CA GLY A 663 -11.38 9.56 -22.72
C GLY A 663 -11.53 8.11 -22.27
N ILE A 664 -10.39 7.44 -22.09
CA ILE A 664 -10.30 5.99 -21.90
C ILE A 664 -9.26 5.62 -20.83
N ILE A 665 -9.46 4.46 -20.22
CA ILE A 665 -8.51 3.82 -19.32
C ILE A 665 -8.01 2.55 -19.99
N MET A 666 -6.69 2.42 -20.13
CA MET A 666 -6.06 1.22 -20.65
C MET A 666 -5.49 0.39 -19.50
N SER A 667 -5.89 -0.87 -19.42
CA SER A 667 -5.38 -1.82 -18.43
C SER A 667 -5.17 -3.21 -19.05
N ARG A 668 -4.76 -4.18 -18.23
CA ARG A 668 -4.61 -5.59 -18.66
C ARG A 668 -5.27 -6.52 -17.65
N LYS A 669 -5.94 -7.54 -18.17
CA LYS A 669 -6.49 -8.62 -17.33
C LYS A 669 -5.40 -9.57 -16.88
N VAL A 670 -5.21 -9.70 -15.56
CA VAL A 670 -4.26 -10.63 -14.94
C VAL A 670 -4.89 -11.28 -13.70
N PRO A 671 -4.67 -12.57 -13.41
CA PRO A 671 -5.27 -13.26 -12.25
C PRO A 671 -4.96 -12.58 -10.91
N CYS A 672 -3.78 -11.97 -10.81
CA CYS A 672 -3.35 -11.26 -9.61
C CYS A 672 -3.83 -9.79 -9.52
N ALA A 673 -4.80 -9.36 -10.33
CA ALA A 673 -5.36 -8.01 -10.24
C ALA A 673 -5.89 -7.73 -8.82
N GLY A 674 -5.69 -6.52 -8.31
CA GLY A 674 -5.91 -6.19 -6.88
C GLY A 674 -4.75 -6.61 -5.97
N CYS A 675 -3.52 -6.66 -6.49
CA CYS A 675 -2.34 -7.11 -5.74
C CYS A 675 -1.85 -6.14 -4.66
N SER A 676 -2.23 -4.86 -4.75
CA SER A 676 -1.91 -3.77 -3.81
C SER A 676 -0.43 -3.55 -3.47
N LEU A 677 0.53 -4.06 -4.26
CA LEU A 677 1.98 -3.92 -4.05
C LEU A 677 2.49 -2.47 -4.11
N ASN A 678 3.04 -1.88 -3.04
CA ASN A 678 3.39 -0.44 -3.03
C ASN A 678 4.89 -0.13 -3.14
N TYR A 679 5.75 -1.02 -2.63
CA TYR A 679 7.14 -0.64 -2.30
C TYR A 679 8.17 -1.51 -2.99
N ASP A 680 7.94 -2.83 -3.05
CA ASP A 680 8.94 -3.80 -3.47
C ASP A 680 8.46 -4.53 -4.74
N PRO A 681 8.87 -4.06 -5.95
CA PRO A 681 8.44 -4.62 -7.23
C PRO A 681 8.79 -6.09 -7.42
N GLU A 682 9.85 -6.56 -6.76
CA GLU A 682 10.29 -7.95 -6.78
C GLU A 682 9.22 -8.91 -6.25
N GLU A 683 8.30 -8.44 -5.39
CA GLU A 683 7.15 -9.22 -4.91
C GLU A 683 6.04 -9.41 -5.95
N CYS A 684 6.16 -8.78 -7.12
CA CYS A 684 5.24 -9.00 -8.23
C CYS A 684 5.40 -10.41 -8.82
N CYS A 685 6.65 -10.88 -8.92
CA CYS A 685 7.09 -12.12 -9.59
C CYS A 685 6.71 -12.24 -11.07
N HIS A 686 6.09 -11.20 -11.66
CA HIS A 686 5.73 -11.11 -13.08
C HIS A 686 6.16 -9.77 -13.68
N ASP A 687 7.20 -9.14 -13.13
CA ASP A 687 7.80 -7.91 -13.65
C ASP A 687 6.80 -6.78 -14.03
N ALA A 688 5.72 -6.63 -13.25
CA ALA A 688 4.66 -5.67 -13.54
C ALA A 688 4.09 -5.75 -14.98
N VAL A 689 3.99 -6.95 -15.56
CA VAL A 689 3.43 -7.19 -16.91
C VAL A 689 2.07 -6.53 -17.15
N CYS A 690 1.27 -6.32 -16.09
CA CYS A 690 -0.02 -5.65 -16.17
C CYS A 690 0.06 -4.19 -16.66
N VAL A 691 1.23 -3.54 -16.58
CA VAL A 691 1.47 -2.21 -17.14
C VAL A 691 2.56 -2.23 -18.21
N LYS A 692 3.66 -2.98 -18.02
CA LYS A 692 4.78 -2.99 -18.97
C LYS A 692 4.41 -3.56 -20.35
N ASN A 693 3.46 -4.49 -20.41
CA ASN A 693 3.03 -5.11 -21.66
C ASN A 693 1.92 -4.33 -22.38
N ILE A 694 1.54 -3.14 -21.90
CA ILE A 694 0.71 -2.21 -22.68
C ILE A 694 1.62 -1.58 -23.72
N SER A 695 1.41 -1.87 -25.01
CA SER A 695 2.33 -1.46 -26.06
C SER A 695 2.11 0.00 -26.51
N VAL A 696 3.16 0.63 -27.04
CA VAL A 696 3.07 1.98 -27.63
C VAL A 696 2.06 2.03 -28.76
N ASP A 697 1.97 0.98 -29.58
CA ASP A 697 1.07 0.91 -30.72
C ASP A 697 -0.41 0.88 -30.29
N GLU A 698 -0.73 0.15 -29.23
CA GLU A 698 -2.09 0.15 -28.65
C GLU A 698 -2.45 1.55 -28.15
N VAL A 699 -1.59 2.20 -27.37
CA VAL A 699 -1.84 3.56 -26.83
C VAL A 699 -1.94 4.59 -27.95
N PHE A 700 -1.04 4.54 -28.94
CA PHE A 700 -1.02 5.45 -30.07
C PHE A 700 -2.25 5.30 -30.98
N SER A 701 -2.71 4.06 -31.20
CA SER A 701 -3.92 3.76 -31.96
C SER A 701 -5.15 4.40 -31.32
N GLU A 702 -5.32 4.23 -30.00
CA GLU A 702 -6.43 4.85 -29.28
C GLU A 702 -6.30 6.38 -29.21
N LEU A 703 -5.09 6.91 -29.04
CA LEU A 703 -4.85 8.36 -29.12
C LEU A 703 -5.27 8.93 -30.46
N SER A 704 -4.90 8.27 -31.55
CA SER A 704 -5.25 8.70 -32.91
C SER A 704 -6.76 8.73 -33.13
N LYS A 705 -7.50 7.72 -32.63
CA LYS A 705 -8.98 7.68 -32.68
C LYS A 705 -9.64 8.76 -31.84
N LEU A 706 -9.01 9.16 -30.73
CA LEU A 706 -9.58 10.12 -29.78
C LEU A 706 -9.48 11.57 -30.28
N ILE A 707 -8.48 11.86 -31.11
CA ILE A 707 -8.19 13.21 -31.61
C ILE A 707 -8.57 13.42 -33.08
N SER A 708 -8.89 12.34 -33.81
CA SER A 708 -9.49 12.37 -35.16
C SER A 708 -10.94 12.80 -35.10
#